data_AF-A0A4E0RR02-F1
#
_entry.id   AF-A0A4E0RR02-F1
#
_cell.length_a   1.000
_cell.length_b   1.000
_cell.length_c   1.000
_cell.angle_alpha   90.00
_cell.angle_beta   90.00
_cell.angle_gamma   90.00
#
_symmetry.space_group_name_H-M   'P 1'
#
loop_
_entity.id
_entity.type
_entity.pdbx_description
1 polymer ?
#
loop_
_entity_poly.entity_id
_entity_poly.type
_entity_poly.pdbx_seq_one_letter_code
_entity_poly.pdbx_strand_id
1 'polypeptide(L)'
;MIIRIRTMFARNFSTGLIHPRIRGFRPSIPSNKLAGSRAELKDAKRVVVKLGSGVVTKPDRNSLALGRLATIVEQMADLCNEGRQCVLVTSGAVALGRHHLGRDPLHSSRGARAALGMAEMVSTYSHLFEECDLRTAAMLLTPIDFDDDHRRAYWRKALQDLMDQGVVPIINTNDAVAWDEEAADDTATSVFIRTEINNQSSMHSETPNGPPVRDNDSLAARLACELSSDLLLLVSDVDGVYTAPPGSPGARFITQYEVEDHGDLISNGLGAEVSFGSVSSVGTGGMQSKVESAAWTVRQGTSVIVCRGSRPNCIIDAVNGLDVGTFFKLKKHGEESDEQVDPIHQIARNAREASVALNSSSAEARAKAIENLANLLESSQAEIILENTRDMRAAEKAGLQPSLLARLQLGPSKIKTLSDGLKQIAEQCRAKNGHVGCVINRTKLAEDLILDKITAPIGVLMVIFESRPDCLPQVAALSIATANGLLAKPGSEALHTVRVLHSLTRQALESAGLPGTAVGLFEGRKDVQRVLGHGDSEALVDLVIPRGSPKMIKSVRAAANEAGTGVPVLGHGAGICHVYVDKEADVNKAVRIVCDSKCDYPAACNAMETLLVHRDHVESGLLEKVCNQLRERGVELFAGPGMINLGNNLGEGMEPAPSLSHEYGELQCTVDVVENFQEAIDFIARYGSAHTESIVTENVSTAEEFLQKVDSACVFHNASTRFADGYRFGLGAEVGINTGRIHARGPVGIEGLLTTKWILRGTGQAVTDFSSGKQSYVHEKMPTDNSPS
;
A
#
# COMPACT_ATOMS: atom_id res chain seq x y z
N MET A 1 25.92 -11.16 21.43
CA MET A 1 25.70 -11.44 20.00
C MET A 1 26.19 -12.84 19.60
N ILE A 2 27.26 -13.37 20.19
CA ILE A 2 27.72 -14.78 20.03
C ILE A 2 26.78 -15.82 20.69
N ILE A 3 25.93 -15.41 21.66
CA ILE A 3 25.03 -16.33 22.38
C ILE A 3 23.73 -16.65 21.60
N ARG A 4 23.39 -15.87 20.56
CA ARG A 4 22.16 -16.10 19.75
C ARG A 4 22.35 -17.07 18.59
N ILE A 5 23.59 -17.40 18.23
CA ILE A 5 23.93 -18.29 17.11
C ILE A 5 23.68 -19.76 17.48
N ARG A 6 23.76 -20.13 18.77
CA ARG A 6 23.52 -21.51 19.23
C ARG A 6 22.07 -21.91 19.46
N THR A 7 21.13 -20.97 19.57
CA THR A 7 19.79 -21.28 20.10
C THR A 7 18.74 -21.64 19.05
N MET A 8 19.01 -21.45 17.76
CA MET A 8 18.08 -21.83 16.68
C MET A 8 18.33 -23.25 16.11
N PHE A 9 19.54 -23.80 16.28
CA PHE A 9 19.91 -25.13 15.75
C PHE A 9 19.44 -26.33 16.59
N ALA A 10 18.82 -26.11 17.75
CA ALA A 10 18.44 -27.20 18.67
C ALA A 10 17.07 -27.85 18.40
N ARG A 11 16.35 -27.48 17.33
CA ARG A 11 14.95 -27.95 17.12
C ARG A 11 14.69 -28.95 16.01
N ASN A 12 15.68 -29.37 15.21
CA ASN A 12 15.41 -30.31 14.09
C ASN A 12 16.48 -31.40 13.88
N PHE A 13 17.00 -32.03 14.94
CA PHE A 13 17.77 -33.27 14.79
C PHE A 13 17.45 -34.28 15.90
N SER A 14 16.50 -35.16 15.62
CA SER A 14 16.44 -36.50 16.21
C SER A 14 16.33 -37.52 15.09
N THR A 15 17.46 -37.94 14.52
CA THR A 15 17.73 -39.30 14.04
C THR A 15 19.13 -39.35 13.43
N GLY A 16 19.99 -40.20 13.99
CA GLY A 16 21.02 -40.94 13.23
C GLY A 16 22.27 -40.18 12.78
N LEU A 17 23.37 -40.42 13.48
CA LEU A 17 24.74 -40.32 12.96
C LEU A 17 24.89 -41.14 11.67
N ILE A 18 24.82 -40.47 10.52
CA ILE A 18 25.38 -40.96 9.25
C ILE A 18 26.01 -39.73 8.58
N HIS A 19 27.34 -39.70 8.49
CA HIS A 19 28.04 -38.80 7.57
C HIS A 19 27.46 -39.03 6.16
N PRO A 20 26.75 -38.07 5.55
CA PRO A 20 26.41 -38.20 4.15
C PRO A 20 27.72 -37.99 3.40
N ARG A 21 28.24 -39.07 2.82
CA ARG A 21 29.19 -38.98 1.70
C ARG A 21 28.67 -37.91 0.74
N ILE A 22 29.51 -36.93 0.43
CA ILE A 22 29.33 -35.95 -0.64
C ILE A 22 28.73 -36.71 -1.83
N ARG A 23 27.43 -36.55 -2.07
CA ARG A 23 26.76 -37.11 -3.24
C ARG A 23 27.40 -36.41 -4.43
N GLY A 24 27.95 -37.20 -5.35
CA GLY A 24 28.69 -36.71 -6.51
C GLY A 24 27.94 -35.58 -7.21
N PHE A 25 28.55 -34.39 -7.17
CA PHE A 25 28.14 -33.23 -7.93
C PHE A 25 28.21 -33.62 -9.40
N ARG A 26 27.06 -33.82 -10.05
CA ARG A 26 26.99 -33.96 -11.51
C ARG A 26 26.67 -32.56 -12.05
N PRO A 27 27.62 -31.85 -12.69
CA PRO A 27 27.33 -30.55 -13.26
C PRO A 27 26.33 -30.74 -14.40
N SER A 28 25.11 -30.21 -14.23
CA SER A 28 24.20 -30.03 -15.34
C SER A 28 24.64 -28.79 -16.12
N ILE A 29 24.86 -28.93 -17.42
CA ILE A 29 25.28 -27.83 -18.30
C ILE A 29 24.22 -26.71 -18.23
N PRO A 30 24.57 -25.48 -17.80
CA PRO A 30 23.64 -24.35 -17.81
C PRO A 30 23.28 -23.98 -19.25
N SER A 31 22.02 -23.64 -19.49
CA SER A 31 21.56 -23.02 -20.74
C SER A 31 21.16 -21.59 -20.42
N ASN A 32 21.75 -20.57 -21.08
CA ASN A 32 21.28 -19.18 -20.99
C ASN A 32 19.80 -19.14 -21.36
N LYS A 33 18.92 -19.14 -20.35
CA LYS A 33 17.47 -19.11 -20.54
C LYS A 33 16.94 -17.86 -19.85
N LEU A 34 16.72 -16.84 -20.66
CA LEU A 34 16.00 -15.66 -20.22
C LEU A 34 14.59 -16.07 -19.79
N ALA A 35 14.21 -15.76 -18.56
CA ALA A 35 12.89 -16.06 -18.04
C ALA A 35 11.85 -15.15 -18.70
N GLY A 36 10.77 -15.74 -19.24
CA GLY A 36 9.64 -14.98 -19.77
C GLY A 36 8.76 -14.35 -18.68
N SER A 37 8.81 -14.92 -17.48
CA SER A 37 8.02 -14.50 -16.32
C SER A 37 8.77 -14.78 -15.01
N ARG A 38 8.38 -14.11 -13.92
CA ARG A 38 8.96 -14.35 -12.58
C ARG A 38 8.84 -15.81 -12.13
N ALA A 39 7.76 -16.51 -12.51
CA ALA A 39 7.52 -17.90 -12.14
C ALA A 39 8.58 -18.87 -12.69
N GLU A 40 9.29 -18.50 -13.76
CA GLU A 40 10.37 -19.31 -14.36
C GLU A 40 11.70 -19.15 -13.63
N LEU A 41 11.86 -18.14 -12.77
CA LEU A 41 13.11 -17.89 -12.03
C LEU A 41 13.46 -19.00 -11.04
N LYS A 42 12.46 -19.75 -10.58
CA LYS A 42 12.65 -20.88 -9.66
C LYS A 42 13.56 -21.96 -10.25
N ASP A 43 13.64 -22.03 -11.58
CA ASP A 43 14.45 -23.00 -12.32
C ASP A 43 15.91 -22.56 -12.51
N ALA A 44 16.29 -21.36 -12.04
CA ALA A 44 17.64 -20.82 -12.16
C ALA A 44 18.69 -21.68 -11.42
N LYS A 45 19.69 -22.20 -12.13
CA LYS A 45 20.73 -23.06 -11.58
C LYS A 45 21.98 -22.30 -11.19
N ARG A 46 22.31 -21.23 -11.92
CA ARG A 46 23.47 -20.37 -11.66
C ARG A 46 23.01 -18.95 -11.39
N VAL A 47 23.30 -18.48 -10.17
CA VAL A 47 22.83 -17.19 -9.65
C VAL A 47 24.02 -16.32 -9.27
N VAL A 48 24.10 -15.13 -9.87
CA VAL A 48 25.06 -14.09 -9.47
C VAL A 48 24.34 -13.11 -8.56
N VAL A 49 24.86 -12.92 -7.34
CA VAL A 49 24.31 -11.98 -6.36
C VAL A 49 25.28 -10.83 -6.20
N LYS A 50 24.87 -9.62 -6.59
CA LYS A 50 25.66 -8.40 -6.43
C LYS A 50 25.16 -7.61 -5.23
N LEU A 51 26.04 -7.31 -4.27
CA LEU A 51 25.74 -6.45 -3.13
C LEU A 51 26.31 -5.04 -3.34
N GLY A 52 25.44 -4.04 -3.37
CA GLY A 52 25.89 -2.65 -3.39
C GLY A 52 26.52 -2.20 -2.07
N SER A 53 27.36 -1.15 -2.11
CA SER A 53 27.98 -0.56 -0.90
C SER A 53 26.93 -0.16 0.15
N GLY A 54 25.75 0.26 -0.32
CA GLY A 54 24.52 0.50 0.43
C GLY A 54 24.12 -0.63 1.38
N VAL A 55 24.27 -1.85 0.87
CA VAL A 55 23.88 -3.11 1.48
C VAL A 55 25.00 -3.64 2.38
N VAL A 56 26.25 -3.56 1.92
CA VAL A 56 27.41 -4.12 2.63
C VAL A 56 27.76 -3.34 3.90
N THR A 57 27.59 -2.02 3.89
CA THR A 57 27.99 -1.14 4.99
C THR A 57 26.80 -0.60 5.77
N LYS A 58 27.03 -0.21 7.03
CA LYS A 58 26.07 0.56 7.84
C LYS A 58 25.84 1.97 7.23
N PRO A 59 24.80 2.71 7.65
CA PRO A 59 24.52 4.05 7.13
C PRO A 59 25.67 5.04 7.29
N ASP A 60 26.51 4.88 8.32
CA ASP A 60 27.72 5.67 8.55
C ASP A 60 28.88 5.35 7.59
N ARG A 61 28.76 4.28 6.80
CA ARG A 61 29.77 3.73 5.87
C ARG A 61 31.10 3.35 6.53
N ASN A 62 31.13 3.23 7.85
CA ASN A 62 32.35 3.02 8.62
C ASN A 62 32.58 1.56 9.03
N SER A 63 31.52 0.74 9.00
CA SER A 63 31.62 -0.68 9.35
C SER A 63 30.66 -1.54 8.54
N LEU A 64 30.93 -2.83 8.49
CA LEU A 64 30.08 -3.82 7.84
C LEU A 64 28.71 -3.94 8.53
N ALA A 65 27.66 -4.10 7.73
CA ALA A 65 26.30 -4.35 8.18
C ALA A 65 26.11 -5.85 8.49
N LEU A 66 26.84 -6.37 9.49
CA LEU A 66 26.94 -7.82 9.77
C LEU A 66 25.60 -8.56 9.83
N GLY A 67 24.58 -8.01 10.50
CA GLY A 67 23.28 -8.66 10.57
C GLY A 67 22.60 -8.81 9.21
N ARG A 68 22.76 -7.83 8.33
CA ARG A 68 22.23 -7.90 6.95
C ARG A 68 23.04 -8.87 6.09
N LEU A 69 24.36 -8.85 6.23
CA LEU A 69 25.25 -9.76 5.52
C LEU A 69 24.99 -11.22 5.92
N ALA A 70 24.82 -11.50 7.21
CA ALA A 70 24.49 -12.84 7.70
C ALA A 70 23.19 -13.37 7.05
N THR A 71 22.11 -12.59 7.07
CA THR A 71 20.84 -12.98 6.44
C THR A 71 20.95 -13.17 4.92
N ILE A 72 21.81 -12.41 4.24
CA ILE A 72 22.07 -12.61 2.80
C ILE A 72 22.87 -13.89 2.56
N VAL A 73 23.89 -14.15 3.37
CA VAL A 73 24.72 -15.35 3.28
C VAL A 73 23.90 -16.60 3.56
N GLU A 74 23.03 -16.59 4.58
CA GLU A 74 22.09 -17.68 4.87
C GLU A 74 21.22 -18.00 3.64
N GLN A 75 20.64 -16.99 3.00
CA GLN A 75 19.83 -17.18 1.80
C GLN A 75 20.65 -17.75 0.62
N MET A 76 21.88 -17.27 0.41
CA MET A 76 22.75 -17.83 -0.62
C MET A 76 23.15 -19.27 -0.29
N ALA A 77 23.34 -19.59 0.99
CA ALA A 77 23.65 -20.93 1.44
C ALA A 77 22.47 -21.89 1.19
N ASP A 78 21.24 -21.46 1.45
CA ASP A 78 20.03 -22.23 1.12
C ASP A 78 19.97 -22.55 -0.37
N LEU A 79 20.23 -21.57 -1.25
CA LEU A 79 20.31 -21.82 -2.70
C LEU A 79 21.41 -22.82 -3.07
N CYS A 80 22.59 -22.73 -2.47
CA CYS A 80 23.67 -23.70 -2.69
C CYS A 80 23.28 -25.10 -2.21
N ASN A 81 22.60 -25.21 -1.07
CA ASN A 81 22.12 -26.47 -0.50
C ASN A 81 21.00 -27.11 -1.35
N GLU A 82 20.23 -26.30 -2.09
CA GLU A 82 19.31 -26.76 -3.14
C GLU A 82 20.03 -27.28 -4.41
N GLY A 83 21.36 -27.17 -4.47
CA GLY A 83 22.18 -27.62 -5.60
C GLY A 83 22.41 -26.56 -6.67
N ARG A 84 22.18 -25.28 -6.37
CA ARG A 84 22.47 -24.15 -7.28
C ARG A 84 23.93 -23.69 -7.12
N GLN A 85 24.50 -23.13 -8.17
CA GLN A 85 25.81 -22.47 -8.15
C GLN A 85 25.62 -20.98 -7.90
N CYS A 86 26.17 -20.46 -6.80
CA CYS A 86 26.09 -19.04 -6.45
C CYS A 86 27.46 -18.35 -6.57
N VAL A 87 27.45 -17.11 -7.06
CA VAL A 87 28.61 -16.22 -7.07
C VAL A 87 28.25 -14.90 -6.39
N LEU A 88 29.08 -14.45 -5.46
CA LEU A 88 28.90 -13.19 -4.76
C LEU A 88 29.77 -12.10 -5.38
N VAL A 89 29.18 -11.06 -5.94
CA VAL A 89 29.89 -9.82 -6.33
C VAL A 89 29.66 -8.78 -5.25
N THR A 90 30.72 -8.20 -4.70
CA THR A 90 30.61 -7.28 -3.55
C THR A 90 31.19 -5.90 -3.85
N SER A 91 30.76 -4.90 -3.07
CA SER A 91 31.24 -3.52 -3.14
C SER A 91 31.52 -2.99 -1.74
N GLY A 92 32.20 -1.84 -1.66
CA GLY A 92 32.40 -1.14 -0.39
C GLY A 92 33.79 -1.26 0.22
N ALA A 93 34.72 -1.99 -0.41
CA ALA A 93 36.10 -2.12 0.05
C ALA A 93 36.79 -0.75 0.27
N VAL A 94 36.67 0.16 -0.70
CA VAL A 94 37.20 1.53 -0.57
C VAL A 94 36.55 2.29 0.59
N ALA A 95 35.23 2.13 0.80
CA ALA A 95 34.52 2.82 1.87
C ALA A 95 34.97 2.32 3.26
N LEU A 96 35.13 1.01 3.41
CA LEU A 96 35.59 0.37 4.65
C LEU A 96 37.05 0.72 4.98
N GLY A 97 37.93 0.77 3.97
CA GLY A 97 39.30 1.21 4.15
C GLY A 97 39.45 2.67 4.59
N ARG A 98 38.51 3.56 4.21
CA ARG A 98 38.51 4.97 4.66
C ARG A 98 38.35 5.11 6.16
N HIS A 99 37.64 4.20 6.83
CA HIS A 99 37.51 4.24 8.29
C HIS A 99 38.88 4.04 8.96
N HIS A 100 39.73 3.21 8.37
CA HIS A 100 41.02 2.84 8.93
C HIS A 100 42.15 3.83 8.55
N LEU A 101 42.16 4.33 7.31
CA LEU A 101 43.25 5.17 6.78
C LEU A 101 42.88 6.65 6.62
N GLY A 102 41.66 7.06 6.98
CA GLY A 102 41.17 8.43 6.82
C GLY A 102 40.72 8.77 5.39
N ARG A 103 40.24 10.01 5.20
CA ARG A 103 39.68 10.50 3.93
C ARG A 103 40.67 11.25 3.05
N ASP A 104 41.80 11.69 3.61
CA ASP A 104 42.73 12.59 2.94
C ASP A 104 43.50 11.86 1.82
N PRO A 105 43.32 12.27 0.54
CA PRO A 105 44.03 11.69 -0.59
C PRO A 105 45.56 11.88 -0.50
N LEU A 106 46.04 12.90 0.21
CA LEU A 106 47.47 13.13 0.45
C LEU A 106 48.09 12.10 1.39
N HIS A 107 47.26 11.42 2.21
CA HIS A 107 47.70 10.46 3.22
C HIS A 107 47.36 9.00 2.88
N SER A 108 46.34 8.74 2.04
CA SER A 108 46.03 7.37 1.57
C SER A 108 45.41 7.30 0.17
N SER A 109 46.04 6.51 -0.72
CA SER A 109 45.52 6.29 -2.07
C SER A 109 44.20 5.51 -2.07
N ARG A 110 43.42 5.61 -3.17
CA ARG A 110 42.21 4.79 -3.35
C ARG A 110 42.54 3.29 -3.27
N GLY A 111 43.65 2.90 -3.88
CA GLY A 111 44.11 1.51 -3.87
C GLY A 111 44.50 0.98 -2.50
N ALA A 112 45.19 1.77 -1.67
CA ALA A 112 45.52 1.38 -0.30
C ALA A 112 44.25 1.14 0.55
N ARG A 113 43.25 2.01 0.40
CA ARG A 113 41.95 1.87 1.07
C ARG A 113 41.19 0.64 0.57
N ALA A 114 41.20 0.40 -0.74
CA ALA A 114 40.58 -0.80 -1.33
C ALA A 114 41.22 -2.09 -0.81
N ALA A 115 42.56 -2.17 -0.79
CA ALA A 115 43.28 -3.35 -0.32
C ALA A 115 42.94 -3.69 1.14
N LEU A 116 42.94 -2.68 2.02
CA LEU A 116 42.63 -2.87 3.43
C LEU A 116 41.16 -3.29 3.65
N GLY A 117 40.22 -2.60 3.01
CA GLY A 117 38.81 -2.94 3.14
C GLY A 117 38.48 -4.31 2.54
N MET A 118 39.14 -4.71 1.44
CA MET A 118 38.94 -6.03 0.85
C MET A 118 39.41 -7.15 1.80
N ALA A 119 40.54 -6.97 2.49
CA ALA A 119 41.01 -7.95 3.46
C ALA A 119 39.99 -8.19 4.59
N GLU A 120 39.39 -7.13 5.12
CA GLU A 120 38.33 -7.23 6.13
C GLU A 120 37.06 -7.89 5.58
N MET A 121 36.66 -7.52 4.37
CA MET A 121 35.48 -8.08 3.71
C MET A 121 35.60 -9.57 3.45
N VAL A 122 36.72 -10.04 2.87
CA VAL A 122 36.95 -11.47 2.61
C VAL A 122 36.94 -12.26 3.91
N SER A 123 37.64 -11.78 4.94
CA SER A 123 37.66 -12.43 6.25
C SER A 123 36.25 -12.61 6.82
N THR A 124 35.43 -11.55 6.74
CA THR A 124 34.05 -11.57 7.23
C THR A 124 33.18 -12.52 6.43
N TYR A 125 33.23 -12.48 5.09
CA TYR A 125 32.44 -13.37 4.25
C TYR A 125 32.84 -14.83 4.46
N SER A 126 34.14 -15.14 4.50
CA SER A 126 34.62 -16.49 4.74
C SER A 126 34.08 -17.05 6.06
N HIS A 127 34.11 -16.26 7.14
CA HIS A 127 33.55 -16.69 8.41
C HIS A 127 32.03 -16.91 8.35
N LEU A 128 31.27 -16.02 7.70
CA LEU A 128 29.81 -16.17 7.59
C LEU A 128 29.41 -17.40 6.76
N PHE A 129 30.11 -17.67 5.66
CA PHE A 129 29.83 -18.86 4.83
C PHE A 129 30.32 -20.16 5.49
N GLU A 130 31.40 -20.12 6.26
CA GLU A 130 31.88 -21.28 7.02
C GLU A 130 30.87 -21.73 8.09
N GLU A 131 30.19 -20.78 8.76
CA GLU A 131 29.07 -21.09 9.66
C GLU A 131 27.87 -21.73 8.95
N CYS A 132 27.82 -21.66 7.62
CA CYS A 132 26.81 -22.31 6.77
C CYS A 132 27.36 -23.57 6.06
N ASP A 133 28.49 -24.12 6.50
CA ASP A 133 29.18 -25.28 5.91
C ASP A 133 29.61 -25.08 4.43
N LEU A 134 29.84 -23.84 4.01
CA LEU A 134 30.27 -23.50 2.65
C LEU A 134 31.68 -22.93 2.62
N ARG A 135 32.45 -23.37 1.61
CA ARG A 135 33.79 -22.85 1.34
C ARG A 135 33.68 -21.64 0.42
N THR A 136 34.55 -20.65 0.63
CA THR A 136 34.64 -19.46 -0.21
C THR A 136 36.02 -19.32 -0.83
N ALA A 137 36.09 -18.57 -1.94
CA ALA A 137 37.34 -18.15 -2.54
C ALA A 137 37.21 -16.71 -3.04
N ALA A 138 38.18 -15.86 -2.73
CA ALA A 138 38.19 -14.48 -3.21
C ALA A 138 38.95 -14.37 -4.53
N MET A 139 38.37 -13.68 -5.52
CA MET A 139 39.03 -13.36 -6.78
C MET A 139 38.80 -11.88 -7.12
N LEU A 140 39.89 -11.15 -7.33
CA LEU A 140 39.86 -9.71 -7.62
C LEU A 140 40.20 -9.50 -9.09
N LEU A 141 39.28 -8.91 -9.83
CA LEU A 141 39.41 -8.70 -11.28
C LEU A 141 39.57 -7.21 -11.60
N THR A 142 40.29 -6.91 -12.67
CA THR A 142 40.46 -5.58 -13.25
C THR A 142 39.79 -5.51 -14.63
N PRO A 143 39.54 -4.32 -15.19
CA PRO A 143 38.98 -4.19 -16.54
C PRO A 143 39.80 -4.96 -17.61
N ILE A 144 41.13 -4.92 -17.51
CA ILE A 144 42.07 -5.62 -18.41
C ILE A 144 41.81 -7.14 -18.43
N ASP A 145 41.33 -7.73 -17.34
CA ASP A 145 41.05 -9.17 -17.28
C ASP A 145 39.83 -9.57 -18.12
N PHE A 146 38.97 -8.61 -18.50
CA PHE A 146 37.87 -8.83 -19.43
C PHE A 146 38.26 -8.51 -20.88
N ASP A 147 39.16 -7.56 -21.09
CA ASP A 147 39.53 -7.10 -22.43
C ASP A 147 40.55 -8.02 -23.11
N ASP A 148 41.36 -8.75 -22.34
CA ASP A 148 42.31 -9.74 -22.85
C ASP A 148 41.69 -11.15 -22.90
N ASP A 149 41.64 -11.75 -24.10
CA ASP A 149 41.01 -13.07 -24.34
C ASP A 149 41.66 -14.21 -23.54
N HIS A 150 42.98 -14.18 -23.34
CA HIS A 150 43.71 -15.23 -22.63
C HIS A 150 43.47 -15.15 -21.13
N ARG A 151 43.56 -13.93 -20.55
CA ARG A 151 43.20 -13.67 -19.15
C ARG A 151 41.75 -14.04 -18.90
N ARG A 152 40.86 -13.65 -19.81
CA ARG A 152 39.42 -13.95 -19.75
C ARG A 152 39.15 -15.44 -19.72
N ALA A 153 39.74 -16.20 -20.64
CA ALA A 153 39.61 -17.65 -20.65
C ALA A 153 40.16 -18.30 -19.36
N TYR A 154 41.27 -17.77 -18.83
CA TYR A 154 41.94 -18.30 -17.65
C TYR A 154 41.12 -18.12 -16.36
N TRP A 155 40.70 -16.88 -16.05
CA TRP A 155 39.91 -16.64 -14.83
C TRP A 155 38.54 -17.30 -14.92
N ARG A 156 37.93 -17.38 -16.12
CA ARG A 156 36.66 -18.08 -16.33
C ARG A 156 36.78 -19.57 -16.01
N LYS A 157 37.87 -20.22 -16.44
CA LYS A 157 38.14 -21.63 -16.11
C LYS A 157 38.34 -21.82 -14.61
N ALA A 158 39.13 -20.96 -13.97
CA ALA A 158 39.34 -21.02 -12.53
C ALA A 158 38.03 -20.85 -11.74
N LEU A 159 37.17 -19.91 -12.16
CA LEU A 159 35.89 -19.67 -11.53
C LEU A 159 34.93 -20.85 -11.69
N GLN A 160 34.90 -21.45 -12.87
CA GLN A 160 34.14 -22.67 -13.14
C GLN A 160 34.61 -23.83 -12.26
N ASP A 161 35.94 -24.03 -12.12
CA ASP A 161 36.51 -25.08 -11.26
C ASP A 161 36.15 -24.90 -9.78
N LEU A 162 36.12 -23.66 -9.29
CA LEU A 162 35.68 -23.35 -7.92
C LEU A 162 34.21 -23.73 -7.72
N MET A 163 33.33 -23.30 -8.62
CA MET A 163 31.90 -23.59 -8.53
C MET A 163 31.60 -25.09 -8.66
N ASP A 164 32.34 -25.83 -9.48
CA ASP A 164 32.17 -27.29 -9.62
C ASP A 164 32.64 -28.07 -8.39
N GLN A 165 33.46 -27.45 -7.54
CA GLN A 165 33.86 -27.96 -6.23
C GLN A 165 32.93 -27.48 -5.10
N GLY A 166 31.82 -26.82 -5.41
CA GLY A 166 30.89 -26.26 -4.43
C GLY A 166 31.47 -25.11 -3.60
N VAL A 167 32.48 -24.42 -4.12
CA VAL A 167 33.03 -23.20 -3.50
C VAL A 167 32.21 -22.00 -3.99
N VAL A 168 31.81 -21.12 -3.07
CA VAL A 168 31.14 -19.85 -3.38
C VAL A 168 32.18 -18.78 -3.67
N PRO A 169 32.34 -18.32 -4.92
CA PRO A 169 33.33 -17.31 -5.24
C PRO A 169 32.87 -15.92 -4.79
N ILE A 170 33.79 -15.16 -4.19
CA ILE A 170 33.61 -13.76 -3.77
C ILE A 170 34.43 -12.89 -4.71
N ILE A 171 33.73 -12.12 -5.55
CA ILE A 171 34.30 -11.33 -6.63
C ILE A 171 34.18 -9.84 -6.31
N ASN A 172 35.23 -9.08 -6.61
CA ASN A 172 35.23 -7.62 -6.51
C ASN A 172 36.20 -7.03 -7.53
N THR A 173 36.00 -5.75 -7.89
CA THR A 173 37.00 -4.97 -8.61
C THR A 173 38.29 -4.87 -7.80
N ASN A 174 39.43 -5.10 -8.43
CA ASN A 174 40.74 -4.94 -7.81
C ASN A 174 41.18 -3.47 -7.82
N ASP A 175 40.44 -2.61 -7.10
CA ASP A 175 40.73 -1.18 -6.97
C ASP A 175 42.13 -0.90 -6.37
N ALA A 176 42.80 -1.91 -5.79
CA ALA A 176 44.16 -1.79 -5.27
C ALA A 176 45.22 -1.61 -6.37
N VAL A 177 44.97 -2.17 -7.56
CA VAL A 177 45.91 -2.17 -8.70
C VAL A 177 45.26 -1.76 -10.02
N ALA A 178 43.94 -1.51 -10.04
CA ALA A 178 43.26 -0.96 -11.20
C ALA A 178 43.80 0.43 -11.50
N TRP A 179 44.37 0.60 -12.70
CA TRP A 179 44.84 1.89 -13.19
C TRP A 179 43.65 2.70 -13.69
N ASP A 180 43.39 3.84 -13.06
CA ASP A 180 42.38 4.82 -13.47
C ASP A 180 43.16 6.07 -13.89
N GLU A 181 43.00 6.56 -15.13
CA GLU A 181 43.71 7.77 -15.62
C GLU A 181 43.42 9.02 -14.78
N GLU A 182 42.35 9.00 -13.97
CA GLU A 182 42.01 10.07 -13.03
C GLU A 182 43.08 10.35 -11.95
N ALA A 183 44.06 9.46 -11.74
CA ALA A 183 45.12 9.65 -10.75
C ALA A 183 46.37 10.38 -11.27
N ALA A 184 46.45 10.69 -12.57
CA ALA A 184 47.60 11.36 -13.18
C ALA A 184 47.20 12.69 -13.82
N ASP A 185 46.72 13.65 -13.03
CA ASP A 185 46.49 15.00 -13.54
C ASP A 185 46.69 16.08 -12.45
N ASP A 186 47.90 16.63 -12.39
CA ASP A 186 48.17 17.93 -11.75
C ASP A 186 49.24 18.74 -12.51
N THR A 187 49.42 18.49 -13.82
CA THR A 187 50.28 19.34 -14.66
C THR A 187 49.64 19.64 -16.00
N ALA A 188 49.66 20.92 -16.39
CA ALA A 188 49.02 21.49 -17.59
C ALA A 188 49.46 20.90 -18.95
N THR A 189 50.36 19.91 -18.96
CA THR A 189 50.91 19.26 -20.15
C THR A 189 50.00 18.15 -20.69
N SER A 190 49.08 17.61 -19.90
CA SER A 190 48.16 16.52 -20.25
C SER A 190 46.97 16.94 -21.12
N VAL A 191 46.58 18.22 -21.06
CA VAL A 191 45.44 18.78 -21.82
C VAL A 191 45.74 18.79 -23.33
N PHE A 192 46.99 18.97 -23.73
CA PHE A 192 47.38 18.92 -25.14
C PHE A 192 47.34 17.50 -25.71
N ILE A 193 47.71 16.47 -24.93
CA ILE A 193 47.66 15.07 -25.37
C ILE A 193 46.21 14.56 -25.46
N ARG A 194 45.31 15.01 -24.55
CA ARG A 194 43.87 14.67 -24.61
C ARG A 194 43.18 15.11 -25.91
N THR A 195 43.67 16.16 -26.57
CA THR A 195 43.03 16.70 -27.77
C THR A 195 43.48 15.98 -29.05
N GLU A 196 44.72 15.48 -29.10
CA GLU A 196 45.21 14.72 -30.27
C GLU A 196 44.76 13.24 -30.25
N ILE A 197 44.62 12.61 -29.08
CA ILE A 197 44.15 11.21 -28.99
C ILE A 197 42.64 11.12 -29.25
N ASN A 198 41.82 12.04 -28.74
CA ASN A 198 40.38 12.04 -29.00
C ASN A 198 40.04 12.25 -30.50
N ASN A 199 40.92 12.89 -31.28
CA ASN A 199 40.75 13.00 -32.72
C ASN A 199 41.20 11.75 -33.49
N GLN A 200 42.08 10.92 -32.92
CA GLN A 200 42.50 9.64 -33.53
C GLN A 200 41.63 8.43 -33.14
N SER A 201 40.88 8.50 -32.03
CA SER A 201 39.90 7.47 -31.63
C SER A 201 38.59 7.49 -32.45
N SER A 202 38.47 8.37 -33.45
CA SER A 202 37.32 8.41 -34.36
C SER A 202 37.46 7.44 -35.55
N MET A 203 38.57 6.71 -35.66
CA MET A 203 38.77 5.67 -36.67
C MET A 203 39.68 4.56 -36.15
N HIS A 204 39.12 3.59 -35.39
CA HIS A 204 39.50 2.16 -35.46
C HIS A 204 38.64 1.28 -34.51
N SER A 205 38.05 0.25 -35.12
CA SER A 205 37.53 -1.03 -34.59
C SER A 205 36.40 -1.05 -33.56
N GLU A 206 35.25 -1.55 -34.03
CA GLU A 206 34.33 -2.42 -33.29
C GLU A 206 35.12 -3.41 -32.39
N THR A 207 35.06 -3.25 -31.07
CA THR A 207 35.48 -4.29 -30.13
C THR A 207 34.29 -5.20 -29.82
N PRO A 208 34.39 -6.54 -29.94
CA PRO A 208 33.19 -7.40 -30.00
C PRO A 208 32.44 -7.68 -28.68
N ASN A 209 32.84 -7.19 -27.51
CA ASN A 209 32.36 -7.76 -26.24
C ASN A 209 32.08 -6.74 -25.11
N GLY A 210 30.84 -6.25 -25.00
CA GLY A 210 30.22 -5.73 -23.75
C GLY A 210 30.62 -4.33 -23.25
N PRO A 211 29.90 -3.76 -22.25
CA PRO A 211 30.19 -2.44 -21.67
C PRO A 211 31.50 -2.48 -20.89
N PRO A 212 32.28 -1.40 -20.85
CA PRO A 212 33.49 -1.32 -20.04
C PRO A 212 33.18 -1.55 -18.56
N VAL A 213 34.03 -2.31 -17.86
CA VAL A 213 33.91 -2.53 -16.41
C VAL A 213 34.33 -1.26 -15.68
N ARG A 214 33.35 -0.45 -15.28
CA ARG A 214 33.56 0.85 -14.60
C ARG A 214 33.37 0.75 -13.09
N ASP A 215 32.54 -0.19 -12.65
CA ASP A 215 32.17 -0.40 -11.27
C ASP A 215 31.75 -1.86 -11.03
N ASN A 216 31.34 -2.17 -9.79
CA ASN A 216 30.89 -3.51 -9.44
C ASN A 216 29.51 -3.89 -10.00
N ASP A 217 28.71 -2.93 -10.47
CA ASP A 217 27.43 -3.22 -11.15
C ASP A 217 27.71 -3.76 -12.56
N SER A 218 28.55 -3.06 -13.33
CA SER A 218 29.04 -3.48 -14.65
C SER A 218 29.91 -4.75 -14.57
N LEU A 219 30.73 -4.91 -13.53
CA LEU A 219 31.46 -6.16 -13.26
C LEU A 219 30.50 -7.34 -13.12
N ALA A 220 29.44 -7.21 -12.30
CA ALA A 220 28.48 -8.29 -12.07
C ALA A 220 27.70 -8.63 -13.34
N ALA A 221 27.33 -7.62 -14.13
CA ALA A 221 26.69 -7.81 -15.42
C ALA A 221 27.57 -8.61 -16.39
N ARG A 222 28.83 -8.21 -16.59
CA ARG A 222 29.77 -8.93 -17.46
C ARG A 222 30.03 -10.35 -16.96
N LEU A 223 30.26 -10.49 -15.65
CA LEU A 223 30.50 -11.78 -15.02
C LEU A 223 29.33 -12.75 -15.23
N ALA A 224 28.10 -12.29 -15.02
CA ALA A 224 26.90 -13.10 -15.21
C ALA A 224 26.79 -13.65 -16.65
N CYS A 225 27.10 -12.82 -17.65
CA CYS A 225 27.07 -13.21 -19.06
C CYS A 225 28.21 -14.17 -19.42
N GLU A 226 29.45 -13.89 -18.99
CA GLU A 226 30.61 -14.77 -19.23
C GLU A 226 30.47 -16.15 -18.59
N LEU A 227 29.72 -16.22 -17.48
CA LEU A 227 29.37 -17.44 -16.80
C LEU A 227 28.07 -18.06 -17.30
N SER A 228 27.39 -17.51 -18.31
CA SER A 228 26.08 -17.99 -18.76
C SER A 228 25.12 -18.26 -17.59
N SER A 229 24.98 -17.26 -16.73
CA SER A 229 24.18 -17.37 -15.51
C SER A 229 22.71 -17.22 -15.84
N ASP A 230 21.84 -17.92 -15.12
CA ASP A 230 20.39 -17.87 -15.35
C ASP A 230 19.79 -16.57 -14.76
N LEU A 231 20.35 -16.11 -13.64
CA LEU A 231 19.86 -14.96 -12.89
C LEU A 231 20.98 -14.10 -12.30
N LEU A 232 20.87 -12.79 -12.49
CA LEU A 232 21.63 -11.76 -11.78
C LEU A 232 20.71 -11.00 -10.82
N LEU A 233 21.06 -11.00 -9.53
CA LEU A 233 20.40 -10.24 -8.48
C LEU A 233 21.24 -9.02 -8.12
N LEU A 234 20.76 -7.83 -8.49
CA LEU A 234 21.36 -6.56 -8.09
C LEU A 234 20.73 -6.09 -6.77
N VAL A 235 21.34 -6.47 -5.65
CA VAL A 235 20.85 -6.16 -4.31
C VAL A 235 21.28 -4.74 -3.90
N SER A 236 20.30 -3.86 -3.75
CA SER A 236 20.45 -2.43 -3.44
C SER A 236 19.88 -2.07 -2.06
N ASP A 237 20.09 -0.82 -1.64
CA ASP A 237 19.50 -0.21 -0.44
C ASP A 237 18.09 0.39 -0.67
N VAL A 238 17.60 0.35 -1.92
CA VAL A 238 16.26 0.78 -2.34
C VAL A 238 15.46 -0.41 -2.87
N ASP A 239 14.12 -0.30 -2.88
CA ASP A 239 13.20 -1.41 -3.20
C ASP A 239 13.39 -1.97 -4.62
N GLY A 240 13.86 -1.15 -5.55
CA GLY A 240 14.05 -1.47 -6.97
C GLY A 240 14.15 -0.16 -7.76
N VAL A 241 13.69 -0.17 -9.00
CA VAL A 241 13.66 1.00 -9.89
C VAL A 241 12.40 1.82 -9.65
N TYR A 242 12.55 3.14 -9.65
CA TYR A 242 11.45 4.10 -9.56
C TYR A 242 11.50 5.06 -10.75
N THR A 243 10.37 5.66 -11.14
CA THR A 243 10.31 6.68 -12.21
C THR A 243 11.10 7.97 -11.88
N ALA A 244 11.28 8.23 -10.59
CA ALA A 244 12.07 9.33 -10.04
C ALA A 244 12.70 8.89 -8.70
N PRO A 245 13.68 9.63 -8.15
CA PRO A 245 14.33 9.24 -6.89
C PRO A 245 13.31 8.96 -5.77
N PRO A 246 13.46 7.85 -5.02
CA PRO A 246 12.53 7.47 -3.96
C PRO A 246 12.30 8.61 -2.96
N GLY A 247 11.04 8.96 -2.70
CA GLY A 247 10.65 10.08 -1.83
C GLY A 247 10.42 11.41 -2.54
N SER A 248 10.74 11.52 -3.83
CA SER A 248 10.37 12.69 -4.65
C SER A 248 8.87 12.70 -4.96
N PRO A 249 8.21 13.88 -5.06
CA PRO A 249 6.81 13.97 -5.47
C PRO A 249 6.58 13.29 -6.83
N GLY A 250 5.71 12.28 -6.87
CA GLY A 250 5.38 11.55 -8.10
C GLY A 250 6.32 10.38 -8.46
N ALA A 251 7.29 10.04 -7.60
CA ALA A 251 8.08 8.83 -7.77
C ALA A 251 7.17 7.58 -7.67
N ARG A 252 7.18 6.74 -8.71
CA ARG A 252 6.39 5.51 -8.80
C ARG A 252 7.33 4.32 -8.86
N PHE A 253 7.03 3.26 -8.11
CA PHE A 253 7.79 2.02 -8.16
C PHE A 253 7.52 1.27 -9.46
N ILE A 254 8.56 0.69 -10.06
CA ILE A 254 8.47 -0.07 -11.30
C ILE A 254 8.66 -1.54 -10.95
N THR A 255 7.60 -2.33 -10.97
CA THR A 255 7.66 -3.79 -10.68
C THR A 255 8.28 -4.58 -11.83
N GLN A 256 8.14 -4.08 -13.06
CA GLN A 256 8.67 -4.69 -14.27
C GLN A 256 9.26 -3.63 -15.21
N TYR A 257 10.49 -3.88 -15.66
CA TYR A 257 11.24 -3.00 -16.54
C TYR A 257 11.39 -3.66 -17.91
N GLU A 258 10.96 -2.98 -18.98
CA GLU A 258 11.07 -3.49 -20.34
C GLU A 258 12.37 -3.00 -20.98
N VAL A 259 13.09 -3.91 -21.64
CA VAL A 259 14.35 -3.61 -22.30
C VAL A 259 14.15 -3.80 -23.80
N GLU A 260 14.40 -2.75 -24.57
CA GLU A 260 14.35 -2.81 -26.03
C GLU A 260 15.56 -3.58 -26.59
N ASP A 261 15.33 -4.33 -27.67
CA ASP A 261 16.31 -5.24 -28.29
C ASP A 261 17.47 -4.45 -28.92
N HIS A 262 17.18 -3.30 -29.54
CA HIS A 262 18.16 -2.42 -30.19
C HIS A 262 17.89 -0.94 -29.88
N GLY A 263 18.68 -0.35 -28.97
CA GLY A 263 18.64 1.09 -28.67
C GLY A 263 19.17 1.45 -27.28
N ASP A 264 19.77 2.63 -27.15
CA ASP A 264 20.16 3.25 -25.86
C ASP A 264 18.96 3.80 -25.07
N LEU A 265 17.75 3.67 -25.61
CA LEU A 265 16.52 4.17 -25.00
C LEU A 265 16.05 3.24 -23.88
N ILE A 266 16.01 3.82 -22.67
CA ILE A 266 15.61 3.23 -21.41
C ILE A 266 14.11 3.57 -21.22
N SER A 267 13.22 2.76 -21.81
CA SER A 267 11.77 2.92 -21.67
C SER A 267 11.24 2.00 -20.56
N ASN A 268 10.45 2.55 -19.62
CA ASN A 268 9.74 1.68 -18.67
C ASN A 268 8.54 1.00 -19.37
N GLY A 269 7.92 0.01 -18.72
CA GLY A 269 6.65 -0.57 -19.19
C GLY A 269 5.46 0.41 -19.22
N LEU A 270 5.71 1.71 -19.03
CA LEU A 270 4.76 2.84 -19.08
C LEU A 270 5.13 3.89 -20.16
N GLY A 271 6.18 3.67 -20.98
CA GLY A 271 6.63 4.62 -22.01
C GLY A 271 7.24 5.95 -21.53
N ALA A 272 7.57 6.10 -20.25
CA ALA A 272 8.12 7.34 -19.66
C ALA A 272 9.62 7.23 -19.32
N GLU A 273 10.35 8.35 -19.46
CA GLU A 273 11.77 8.45 -19.08
C GLU A 273 11.97 8.27 -17.56
N VAL A 274 13.00 7.51 -17.18
CA VAL A 274 13.42 7.36 -15.79
C VAL A 274 14.40 8.46 -15.42
N SER A 275 14.06 9.23 -14.38
CA SER A 275 14.97 10.24 -13.83
C SER A 275 15.80 9.67 -12.67
N PHE A 276 17.13 9.71 -12.80
CA PHE A 276 18.05 9.23 -11.77
C PHE A 276 18.56 10.38 -10.88
N GLY A 277 18.73 10.10 -9.59
CA GLY A 277 19.29 11.06 -8.62
C GLY A 277 20.82 11.09 -8.63
N SER A 278 21.41 12.00 -7.83
CA SER A 278 22.87 12.17 -7.71
C SER A 278 23.60 10.90 -7.23
N VAL A 279 24.78 10.64 -7.79
CA VAL A 279 25.70 9.56 -7.39
C VAL A 279 26.17 9.75 -5.94
N SER A 280 26.34 8.65 -5.18
CA SER A 280 26.83 8.72 -3.80
C SER A 280 28.25 9.30 -3.73
N SER A 281 28.57 10.11 -2.71
CA SER A 281 29.86 10.83 -2.56
C SER A 281 31.12 9.97 -2.45
N VAL A 282 30.99 8.64 -2.40
CA VAL A 282 32.10 7.69 -2.16
C VAL A 282 32.04 6.41 -3.01
N GLY A 283 30.98 6.19 -3.78
CA GLY A 283 30.78 5.02 -4.63
C GLY A 283 30.57 5.43 -6.07
N THR A 284 31.20 4.70 -7.01
CA THR A 284 31.19 5.01 -8.45
C THR A 284 29.86 4.65 -9.14
N GLY A 285 29.03 3.77 -8.56
CA GLY A 285 27.79 3.27 -9.17
C GLY A 285 26.49 3.73 -8.50
N GLY A 286 25.66 4.49 -9.24
CA GLY A 286 24.32 4.95 -8.85
C GLY A 286 23.19 3.97 -9.21
N MET A 287 21.92 4.43 -9.17
CA MET A 287 20.78 3.66 -9.72
C MET A 287 20.86 3.55 -11.24
N GLN A 288 21.36 4.59 -11.91
CA GLN A 288 21.61 4.59 -13.35
C GLN A 288 22.49 3.40 -13.77
N SER A 289 23.66 3.24 -13.12
CA SER A 289 24.57 2.12 -13.41
C SER A 289 23.92 0.73 -13.24
N LYS A 290 23.03 0.57 -12.25
CA LYS A 290 22.27 -0.69 -12.06
C LYS A 290 21.30 -0.94 -13.19
N VAL A 291 20.57 0.09 -13.63
CA VAL A 291 19.61 -0.03 -14.73
C VAL A 291 20.34 -0.31 -16.05
N GLU A 292 21.44 0.40 -16.34
CA GLU A 292 22.27 0.17 -17.53
C GLU A 292 22.86 -1.25 -17.54
N SER A 293 23.41 -1.70 -16.41
CA SER A 293 23.97 -3.04 -16.24
C SER A 293 22.89 -4.11 -16.39
N ALA A 294 21.72 -3.93 -15.77
CA ALA A 294 20.59 -4.84 -15.87
C ALA A 294 20.06 -4.94 -17.30
N ALA A 295 19.87 -3.80 -17.98
CA ALA A 295 19.39 -3.75 -19.35
C ALA A 295 20.34 -4.48 -20.31
N TRP A 296 21.65 -4.23 -20.18
CA TRP A 296 22.63 -4.93 -20.98
C TRP A 296 22.62 -6.44 -20.72
N THR A 297 22.61 -6.88 -19.46
CA THR A 297 22.58 -8.31 -19.10
C THR A 297 21.35 -9.04 -19.64
N VAL A 298 20.17 -8.40 -19.60
CA VAL A 298 18.94 -8.98 -20.18
C VAL A 298 19.06 -9.18 -21.69
N ARG A 299 19.68 -8.24 -22.42
CA ARG A 299 19.95 -8.37 -23.86
C ARG A 299 20.89 -9.53 -24.19
N GLN A 300 21.75 -9.92 -23.25
CA GLN A 300 22.63 -11.09 -23.39
C GLN A 300 21.96 -12.41 -23.00
N GLY A 301 20.69 -12.38 -22.58
CA GLY A 301 19.90 -13.58 -22.28
C GLY A 301 19.97 -14.06 -20.82
N THR A 302 20.45 -13.25 -19.90
CA THR A 302 20.43 -13.53 -18.45
C THR A 302 19.34 -12.72 -17.76
N SER A 303 18.52 -13.36 -16.91
CA SER A 303 17.44 -12.68 -16.19
C SER A 303 17.99 -11.75 -15.12
N VAL A 304 17.35 -10.60 -14.88
CA VAL A 304 17.82 -9.64 -13.86
C VAL A 304 16.70 -9.19 -12.93
N ILE A 305 16.99 -9.14 -11.63
CA ILE A 305 16.16 -8.48 -10.63
C ILE A 305 17.00 -7.45 -9.86
N VAL A 306 16.45 -6.24 -9.69
CA VAL A 306 16.96 -5.24 -8.73
C VAL A 306 16.06 -5.24 -7.51
N CYS A 307 16.58 -5.58 -6.33
CA CYS A 307 15.78 -5.69 -5.11
C CYS A 307 16.49 -5.10 -3.88
N ARG A 308 15.75 -4.92 -2.78
CA ARG A 308 16.29 -4.37 -1.53
C ARG A 308 16.90 -5.42 -0.62
N GLY A 309 18.16 -5.21 -0.24
CA GLY A 309 18.90 -6.12 0.63
C GLY A 309 18.51 -6.12 2.11
N SER A 310 17.69 -5.17 2.57
CA SER A 310 17.18 -5.17 3.95
C SER A 310 15.81 -5.84 4.10
N ARG A 311 15.21 -6.31 3.01
CA ARG A 311 13.96 -7.09 3.05
C ARG A 311 14.31 -8.53 3.48
N PRO A 312 13.59 -9.13 4.45
CA PRO A 312 13.75 -10.55 4.76
C PRO A 312 13.53 -11.40 3.50
N ASN A 313 14.31 -12.48 3.33
CA ASN A 313 14.18 -13.41 2.21
C ASN A 313 14.26 -12.77 0.81
N CYS A 314 14.89 -11.61 0.64
CA CYS A 314 14.92 -10.89 -0.64
C CYS A 314 15.52 -11.67 -1.83
N ILE A 315 16.43 -12.60 -1.57
CA ILE A 315 17.05 -13.48 -2.59
C ILE A 315 16.14 -14.70 -2.84
N ILE A 316 15.71 -15.39 -1.78
CA ILE A 316 14.86 -16.59 -1.89
C ILE A 316 13.51 -16.25 -2.53
N ASP A 317 12.85 -15.19 -2.06
CA ASP A 317 11.57 -14.71 -2.61
C ASP A 317 11.71 -14.36 -4.10
N ALA A 318 12.80 -13.68 -4.48
CA ALA A 318 13.06 -13.30 -5.86
C ALA A 318 13.29 -14.52 -6.76
N VAL A 319 14.08 -15.49 -6.30
CA VAL A 319 14.30 -16.77 -7.02
C VAL A 319 13.01 -17.56 -7.14
N ASN A 320 12.18 -17.60 -6.09
CA ASN A 320 10.88 -18.30 -6.11
C ASN A 320 9.80 -17.60 -6.95
N GLY A 321 10.12 -16.46 -7.57
CA GLY A 321 9.22 -15.75 -8.47
C GLY A 321 8.17 -14.89 -7.77
N LEU A 322 8.36 -14.60 -6.47
CA LEU A 322 7.51 -13.66 -5.75
C LEU A 322 7.73 -12.22 -6.25
N ASP A 323 6.79 -11.33 -5.93
CA ASP A 323 6.82 -9.93 -6.36
C ASP A 323 7.81 -9.10 -5.51
N VAL A 324 9.10 -9.37 -5.72
CA VAL A 324 10.21 -8.70 -5.04
C VAL A 324 11.05 -7.92 -6.05
N GLY A 325 11.22 -6.64 -5.77
CA GLY A 325 12.05 -5.75 -6.59
C GLY A 325 11.51 -5.52 -8.00
N THR A 326 12.35 -4.98 -8.87
CA THR A 326 12.05 -4.76 -10.28
C THR A 326 12.59 -5.92 -11.11
N PHE A 327 11.73 -6.59 -11.88
CA PHE A 327 12.11 -7.64 -12.82
C PHE A 327 12.33 -7.06 -14.22
N PHE A 328 13.49 -7.32 -14.83
CA PHE A 328 13.82 -6.83 -16.16
C PHE A 328 13.49 -7.90 -17.20
N LYS A 329 12.75 -7.53 -18.25
CA LYS A 329 12.39 -8.42 -19.36
C LYS A 329 12.71 -7.79 -20.72
N LEU A 330 13.02 -8.62 -21.72
CA LEU A 330 13.18 -8.18 -23.09
C LEU A 330 11.80 -7.91 -23.72
N LYS A 331 11.67 -6.83 -24.49
CA LYS A 331 10.46 -6.51 -25.26
C LYS A 331 10.38 -7.43 -26.49
N LYS A 332 9.26 -8.14 -26.69
CA LYS A 332 9.08 -8.99 -27.88
C LYS A 332 8.67 -8.13 -29.08
N HIS A 333 9.44 -8.18 -30.17
CA HIS A 333 9.03 -7.59 -31.45
C HIS A 333 7.89 -8.43 -32.06
N GLY A 334 6.71 -7.83 -32.25
CA GLY A 334 5.56 -8.48 -32.90
C GLY A 334 4.24 -8.39 -32.13
N GLU A 335 4.23 -7.84 -30.91
CA GLU A 335 3.00 -7.31 -30.34
C GLU A 335 2.83 -5.90 -30.93
N GLU A 336 2.03 -5.81 -31.99
CA GLU A 336 1.48 -4.54 -32.45
C GLU A 336 0.92 -3.78 -31.23
N SER A 337 1.19 -2.49 -31.19
CA SER A 337 0.66 -1.59 -30.17
C SER A 337 -0.86 -1.61 -30.19
N ASP A 338 -1.46 -2.49 -29.38
CA ASP A 338 -2.70 -2.15 -28.70
C ASP A 338 -2.45 -0.77 -28.07
N GLU A 339 -3.37 0.15 -28.30
CA GLU A 339 -3.35 1.51 -27.76
C GLU A 339 -2.70 1.50 -26.39
N GLN A 340 -1.70 2.35 -26.18
CA GLN A 340 -0.88 2.40 -24.96
C GLN A 340 -1.80 2.64 -23.74
N VAL A 341 -2.43 1.59 -23.21
CA VAL A 341 -3.45 1.69 -22.16
C VAL A 341 -2.72 2.19 -20.93
N ASP A 342 -3.09 3.37 -20.43
CA ASP A 342 -2.52 3.92 -19.20
C ASP A 342 -2.56 2.80 -18.14
N PRO A 343 -1.44 2.39 -17.55
CA PRO A 343 -1.43 1.29 -16.57
C PRO A 343 -2.35 1.54 -15.37
N ILE A 344 -2.70 2.79 -15.10
CA ILE A 344 -3.75 3.15 -14.14
C ILE A 344 -5.14 2.70 -14.62
N HIS A 345 -5.47 2.89 -15.91
CA HIS A 345 -6.67 2.32 -16.53
C HIS A 345 -6.63 0.79 -16.53
N GLN A 346 -5.47 0.18 -16.75
CA GLN A 346 -5.36 -1.28 -16.69
C GLN A 346 -5.67 -1.83 -15.29
N ILE A 347 -5.19 -1.18 -14.22
CA ILE A 347 -5.55 -1.57 -12.84
C ILE A 347 -7.07 -1.46 -12.63
N ALA A 348 -7.70 -0.40 -13.13
CA ALA A 348 -9.14 -0.21 -13.05
C ALA A 348 -9.93 -1.26 -13.86
N ARG A 349 -9.50 -1.58 -15.09
CA ARG A 349 -10.06 -2.64 -15.93
C ARG A 349 -9.92 -4.02 -15.27
N ASN A 350 -8.77 -4.32 -14.71
CA ASN A 350 -8.55 -5.58 -13.99
C ASN A 350 -9.49 -5.72 -12.78
N ALA A 351 -9.72 -4.64 -12.02
CA ALA A 351 -10.66 -4.64 -10.90
C ALA A 351 -12.12 -4.82 -11.38
N ARG A 352 -12.47 -4.20 -12.51
CA ARG A 352 -13.78 -4.36 -13.18
C ARG A 352 -14.01 -5.80 -13.61
N GLU A 353 -13.07 -6.42 -14.32
CA GLU A 353 -13.16 -7.81 -14.74
C GLU A 353 -13.23 -8.77 -13.55
N ALA A 354 -12.37 -8.55 -12.54
CA ALA A 354 -12.36 -9.34 -11.33
C ALA A 354 -13.66 -9.20 -10.51
N SER A 355 -14.35 -8.05 -10.58
CA SER A 355 -15.66 -7.87 -9.92
C SER A 355 -16.73 -8.82 -10.49
N VAL A 356 -16.67 -9.15 -11.78
CA VAL A 356 -17.59 -10.12 -12.42
C VAL A 356 -17.34 -11.52 -11.88
N ALA A 357 -16.06 -11.90 -11.73
CA ALA A 357 -15.67 -13.17 -11.14
C ALA A 357 -16.06 -13.25 -9.65
N LEU A 358 -15.89 -12.16 -8.89
CA LEU A 358 -16.35 -12.08 -7.50
C LEU A 358 -17.88 -12.26 -7.41
N ASN A 359 -18.66 -11.59 -8.26
CA ASN A 359 -20.12 -11.71 -8.28
C ASN A 359 -20.59 -13.14 -8.57
N SER A 360 -19.82 -13.88 -9.38
CA SER A 360 -20.11 -15.27 -9.74
C SER A 360 -19.62 -16.30 -8.71
N SER A 361 -18.85 -15.86 -7.71
CA SER A 361 -18.29 -16.74 -6.67
C SER A 361 -19.30 -17.11 -5.58
N SER A 362 -19.01 -18.16 -4.81
CA SER A 362 -19.82 -18.53 -3.65
C SER A 362 -19.55 -17.61 -2.45
N ALA A 363 -20.55 -17.46 -1.58
CA ALA A 363 -20.39 -16.74 -0.31
C ALA A 363 -19.25 -17.33 0.54
N GLU A 364 -19.08 -18.66 0.54
CA GLU A 364 -18.01 -19.34 1.28
C GLU A 364 -16.62 -18.98 0.75
N ALA A 365 -16.42 -18.90 -0.58
CA ALA A 365 -15.13 -18.50 -1.15
C ALA A 365 -14.76 -17.07 -0.72
N ARG A 366 -15.73 -16.15 -0.72
CA ARG A 366 -15.53 -14.77 -0.28
C ARG A 366 -15.26 -14.68 1.22
N ALA A 367 -16.01 -15.43 2.04
CA ALA A 367 -15.78 -15.50 3.48
C ALA A 367 -14.38 -16.06 3.81
N LYS A 368 -13.96 -17.13 3.11
CA LYS A 368 -12.63 -17.72 3.25
C LYS A 368 -11.51 -16.74 2.89
N ALA A 369 -11.67 -15.93 1.83
CA ALA A 369 -10.70 -14.90 1.48
C ALA A 369 -10.56 -13.85 2.60
N ILE A 370 -11.68 -13.41 3.20
CA ILE A 370 -11.67 -12.43 4.29
C ILE A 370 -11.02 -13.02 5.55
N GLU A 371 -11.32 -14.27 5.88
CA GLU A 371 -10.71 -14.98 7.01
C GLU A 371 -9.21 -15.21 6.81
N ASN A 372 -8.79 -15.57 5.60
CA ASN A 372 -7.36 -15.67 5.23
C ASN A 372 -6.66 -14.32 5.42
N LEU A 373 -7.28 -13.21 5.00
CA LEU A 373 -6.72 -11.88 5.21
C LEU A 373 -6.56 -11.57 6.71
N ALA A 374 -7.57 -11.85 7.53
CA ALA A 374 -7.47 -11.66 8.98
C ALA A 374 -6.29 -12.43 9.59
N ASN A 375 -6.11 -13.68 9.20
CA ASN A 375 -5.00 -14.51 9.68
C ASN A 375 -3.63 -14.01 9.20
N LEU A 376 -3.54 -13.56 7.93
CA LEU A 376 -2.32 -12.98 7.38
C LEU A 376 -1.91 -11.68 8.09
N LEU A 377 -2.87 -10.84 8.48
CA LEU A 377 -2.59 -9.63 9.26
C LEU A 377 -1.93 -9.96 10.61
N GLU A 378 -2.39 -11.02 11.28
CA GLU A 378 -1.81 -11.47 12.55
C GLU A 378 -0.42 -12.11 12.34
N SER A 379 -0.25 -12.97 11.33
CA SER A 379 1.04 -13.64 11.09
C SER A 379 2.13 -12.68 10.59
N SER A 380 1.75 -11.65 9.82
CA SER A 380 2.66 -10.66 9.23
C SER A 380 2.78 -9.38 10.06
N GLN A 381 2.32 -9.40 11.32
CA GLN A 381 2.31 -8.24 12.22
C GLN A 381 3.67 -7.54 12.33
N ALA A 382 4.77 -8.31 12.39
CA ALA A 382 6.12 -7.75 12.51
C ALA A 382 6.52 -6.94 11.27
N GLU A 383 6.15 -7.40 10.08
CA GLU A 383 6.42 -6.69 8.82
C GLU A 383 5.57 -5.43 8.70
N ILE A 384 4.27 -5.52 9.03
CA ILE A 384 3.34 -4.38 9.01
C ILE A 384 3.85 -3.25 9.93
N ILE A 385 4.23 -3.58 11.17
CA ILE A 385 4.74 -2.59 12.14
C ILE A 385 6.07 -1.98 11.67
N LEU A 386 6.94 -2.79 11.05
CA LEU A 386 8.21 -2.32 10.52
C LEU A 386 8.01 -1.24 9.44
N GLU A 387 7.13 -1.51 8.46
CA GLU A 387 6.85 -0.53 7.40
C GLU A 387 6.05 0.66 7.91
N ASN A 388 5.12 0.47 8.85
CA ASN A 388 4.42 1.58 9.51
C ASN A 388 5.36 2.50 10.28
N THR A 389 6.39 1.96 10.92
CA THR A 389 7.41 2.76 11.59
C THR A 389 8.18 3.64 10.59
N ARG A 390 8.34 3.21 9.33
CA ARG A 390 8.97 4.03 8.29
C ARG A 390 8.04 5.16 7.84
N ASP A 391 6.76 4.86 7.61
CA ASP A 391 5.74 5.86 7.30
C ASP A 391 5.67 6.92 8.42
N MET A 392 5.62 6.50 9.69
CA MET A 392 5.60 7.40 10.85
C MET A 392 6.82 8.33 10.88
N ARG A 393 8.04 7.79 10.72
CA ARG A 393 9.26 8.62 10.68
C ARG A 393 9.28 9.59 9.51
N ALA A 394 8.81 9.16 8.34
CA ALA A 394 8.74 10.03 7.16
C ALA A 394 7.70 11.15 7.37
N ALA A 395 6.55 10.83 7.94
CA ALA A 395 5.48 11.78 8.25
C ALA A 395 5.88 12.79 9.34
N GLU A 396 6.54 12.34 10.40
CA GLU A 396 7.11 13.21 11.44
C GLU A 396 8.12 14.20 10.85
N LYS A 397 9.04 13.71 10.01
CA LYS A 397 10.02 14.55 9.32
C LYS A 397 9.36 15.55 8.36
N ALA A 398 8.23 15.18 7.77
CA ALA A 398 7.45 16.05 6.90
C ALA A 398 6.56 17.06 7.65
N GLY A 399 6.55 17.03 8.99
CA GLY A 399 5.77 17.95 9.81
C GLY A 399 4.26 17.66 9.81
N LEU A 400 3.86 16.40 9.65
CA LEU A 400 2.45 16.02 9.69
C LEU A 400 1.85 16.29 11.09
N GLN A 401 0.61 16.79 11.13
CA GLN A 401 -0.06 17.17 12.38
C GLN A 401 -0.24 15.98 13.34
N PRO A 402 -0.18 16.17 14.67
CA PRO A 402 -0.30 15.09 15.66
C PRO A 402 -1.56 14.23 15.50
N SER A 403 -2.70 14.85 15.16
CA SER A 403 -3.97 14.15 14.94
C SER A 403 -3.95 13.21 13.74
N LEU A 404 -3.20 13.54 12.68
CA LEU A 404 -3.00 12.69 11.50
C LEU A 404 -1.97 11.60 11.78
N LEU A 405 -0.91 11.89 12.53
CA LEU A 405 0.06 10.88 12.99
C LEU A 405 -0.62 9.79 13.84
N ALA A 406 -1.52 10.15 14.74
CA ALA A 406 -2.28 9.19 15.55
C ALA A 406 -3.18 8.26 14.71
N ARG A 407 -3.71 8.78 13.59
CA ARG A 407 -4.48 7.99 12.62
C ARG A 407 -3.57 7.07 11.79
N LEU A 408 -2.38 7.56 11.40
CA LEU A 408 -1.40 6.82 10.61
C LEU A 408 -0.79 5.64 11.37
N GLN A 409 -0.65 5.75 12.68
CA GLN A 409 -0.02 4.74 13.52
C GLN A 409 -0.83 3.44 13.54
N LEU A 410 -0.17 2.31 13.21
CA LEU A 410 -0.74 0.97 13.20
C LEU A 410 0.03 0.06 14.18
N GLY A 411 -0.52 -0.10 15.38
CA GLY A 411 0.07 -0.91 16.45
C GLY A 411 -0.53 -2.32 16.57
N PRO A 412 0.06 -3.18 17.43
CA PRO A 412 -0.41 -4.55 17.70
C PRO A 412 -1.91 -4.64 18.01
N SER A 413 -2.41 -3.76 18.88
CA SER A 413 -3.82 -3.75 19.29
C SER A 413 -4.76 -3.43 18.11
N LYS A 414 -4.41 -2.42 17.29
CA LYS A 414 -5.20 -2.07 16.10
C LYS A 414 -5.21 -3.20 15.08
N ILE A 415 -4.08 -3.88 14.85
CA ILE A 415 -4.01 -5.05 13.96
C ILE A 415 -4.92 -6.17 14.47
N LYS A 416 -4.93 -6.42 15.79
CA LYS A 416 -5.81 -7.42 16.39
C LYS A 416 -7.29 -7.05 16.23
N THR A 417 -7.67 -5.82 16.58
CA THR A 417 -9.04 -5.33 16.37
C THR A 417 -9.48 -5.43 14.92
N LEU A 418 -8.57 -5.13 13.98
CA LEU A 418 -8.83 -5.24 12.55
C LEU A 418 -9.08 -6.70 12.12
N SER A 419 -8.21 -7.63 12.54
CA SER A 419 -8.38 -9.07 12.31
C SER A 419 -9.71 -9.58 12.86
N ASP A 420 -10.06 -9.22 14.09
CA ASP A 420 -11.32 -9.64 14.73
C ASP A 420 -12.54 -9.08 13.97
N GLY A 421 -12.49 -7.83 13.52
CA GLY A 421 -13.54 -7.23 12.68
C GLY A 421 -13.69 -7.94 11.34
N LEU A 422 -12.59 -8.31 10.68
CA LEU A 422 -12.62 -9.09 9.44
C LEU A 422 -13.24 -10.47 9.64
N LYS A 423 -12.92 -11.15 10.75
CA LYS A 423 -13.52 -12.46 11.10
C LYS A 423 -15.03 -12.35 11.29
N GLN A 424 -15.52 -11.28 11.91
CA GLN A 424 -16.97 -11.01 12.03
C GLN A 424 -17.63 -10.84 10.66
N ILE A 425 -17.01 -10.08 9.74
CA ILE A 425 -17.54 -9.92 8.37
C ILE A 425 -17.59 -11.28 7.65
N ALA A 426 -16.54 -12.11 7.79
CA ALA A 426 -16.52 -13.45 7.20
C ALA A 426 -17.64 -14.35 7.76
N GLU A 427 -17.86 -14.33 9.07
CA GLU A 427 -18.94 -15.08 9.73
C GLU A 427 -20.33 -14.62 9.25
N GLN A 428 -20.56 -13.31 9.18
CA GLN A 428 -21.81 -12.75 8.65
C GLN A 428 -22.06 -13.15 7.20
N CYS A 429 -21.01 -13.14 6.38
CA CYS A 429 -21.06 -13.56 4.98
C CYS A 429 -21.50 -15.04 4.88
N ARG A 430 -21.04 -15.92 5.78
CA ARG A 430 -21.47 -17.33 5.81
C ARG A 430 -22.90 -17.49 6.30
N ALA A 431 -23.24 -16.87 7.43
CA ALA A 431 -24.52 -17.08 8.11
C ALA A 431 -25.74 -16.74 7.24
N LYS A 432 -25.61 -15.75 6.36
CA LYS A 432 -26.70 -15.30 5.47
C LYS A 432 -26.68 -15.95 4.08
N ASN A 433 -25.85 -16.97 3.84
CA ASN A 433 -25.53 -17.48 2.49
C ASN A 433 -25.05 -16.36 1.55
N GLY A 434 -24.34 -15.38 2.10
CA GLY A 434 -23.89 -14.16 1.41
C GLY A 434 -24.87 -13.00 1.52
N HIS A 435 -24.45 -11.85 0.99
CA HIS A 435 -25.29 -10.64 0.90
C HIS A 435 -25.74 -10.32 -0.54
N VAL A 436 -25.24 -11.09 -1.50
CA VAL A 436 -25.42 -10.88 -2.94
C VAL A 436 -26.36 -11.94 -3.48
N GLY A 437 -27.33 -11.54 -4.32
CA GLY A 437 -28.32 -12.45 -4.88
C GLY A 437 -29.51 -12.75 -3.97
N CYS A 438 -29.62 -12.07 -2.82
CA CYS A 438 -30.71 -12.28 -1.87
C CYS A 438 -32.03 -11.72 -2.40
N VAL A 439 -33.11 -12.50 -2.34
CA VAL A 439 -34.44 -12.07 -2.79
C VAL A 439 -35.05 -11.08 -1.80
N ILE A 440 -35.26 -9.84 -2.26
CA ILE A 440 -35.87 -8.74 -1.49
C ILE A 440 -37.39 -8.79 -1.65
N ASN A 441 -37.88 -9.02 -2.87
CA ASN A 441 -39.29 -9.11 -3.19
C ASN A 441 -39.50 -10.13 -4.31
N ARG A 442 -40.58 -10.91 -4.22
CA ARG A 442 -41.00 -11.86 -5.25
C ARG A 442 -42.46 -11.62 -5.60
N THR A 443 -42.76 -11.56 -6.89
CA THR A 443 -44.13 -11.36 -7.38
C THR A 443 -44.41 -12.33 -8.52
N LYS A 444 -45.47 -13.13 -8.37
CA LYS A 444 -46.06 -13.86 -9.49
C LYS A 444 -46.81 -12.85 -10.35
N LEU A 445 -46.27 -12.51 -11.51
CA LEU A 445 -46.90 -11.56 -12.43
C LEU A 445 -48.05 -12.22 -13.19
N ALA A 446 -47.88 -13.47 -13.61
CA ALA A 446 -48.87 -14.31 -14.29
C ALA A 446 -48.54 -15.79 -14.07
N GLU A 447 -49.32 -16.71 -14.65
CA GLU A 447 -48.97 -18.13 -14.64
C GLU A 447 -47.61 -18.36 -15.32
N ASP A 448 -46.74 -19.12 -14.65
CA ASP A 448 -45.35 -19.36 -15.05
C ASP A 448 -44.49 -18.11 -15.31
N LEU A 449 -44.88 -16.94 -14.77
CA LEU A 449 -44.15 -15.68 -14.93
C LEU A 449 -43.84 -15.05 -13.56
N ILE A 450 -42.61 -15.26 -13.08
CA ILE A 450 -42.15 -14.84 -11.75
C ILE A 450 -41.13 -13.71 -11.86
N LEU A 451 -41.36 -12.64 -11.11
CA LEU A 451 -40.47 -11.49 -11.01
C LEU A 451 -39.83 -11.44 -9.61
N ASP A 452 -38.51 -11.55 -9.57
CA ASP A 452 -37.70 -11.39 -8.37
C ASP A 452 -36.97 -10.04 -8.40
N LYS A 453 -36.99 -9.32 -7.28
CA LYS A 453 -36.05 -8.23 -6.99
C LYS A 453 -34.99 -8.76 -6.05
N ILE A 454 -33.72 -8.76 -6.46
CA ILE A 454 -32.60 -9.30 -5.70
C ILE A 454 -31.58 -8.21 -5.33
N THR A 455 -30.75 -8.45 -4.31
CA THR A 455 -29.53 -7.68 -4.07
C THR A 455 -28.46 -7.99 -5.14
N ALA A 456 -27.68 -6.98 -5.52
CA ALA A 456 -26.59 -7.10 -6.47
C ALA A 456 -25.40 -6.21 -6.04
N PRO A 457 -24.14 -6.55 -6.38
CA PRO A 457 -23.03 -5.63 -6.17
C PRO A 457 -23.25 -4.33 -6.95
N ILE A 458 -22.67 -3.24 -6.46
CA ILE A 458 -22.61 -1.97 -7.18
C ILE A 458 -21.73 -2.11 -8.43
N GLY A 459 -20.59 -2.82 -8.30
CA GLY A 459 -19.62 -3.07 -9.36
C GLY A 459 -18.19 -2.82 -8.86
N VAL A 460 -17.62 -1.65 -9.14
CA VAL A 460 -16.28 -1.23 -8.72
C VAL A 460 -16.38 0.02 -7.84
N LEU A 461 -15.86 -0.11 -6.63
CA LEU A 461 -15.75 0.96 -5.64
C LEU A 461 -14.37 1.60 -5.76
N MET A 462 -14.28 2.93 -5.67
CA MET A 462 -13.02 3.64 -5.47
C MET A 462 -12.98 4.29 -4.09
N VAL A 463 -12.12 3.80 -3.21
CA VAL A 463 -11.98 4.32 -1.85
C VAL A 463 -10.71 5.17 -1.76
N ILE A 464 -10.87 6.45 -1.42
CA ILE A 464 -9.78 7.41 -1.28
C ILE A 464 -9.64 7.76 0.19
N PHE A 465 -8.49 7.51 0.81
CA PHE A 465 -8.33 7.69 2.26
C PHE A 465 -6.98 8.30 2.64
N GLU A 466 -7.00 9.15 3.69
CA GLU A 466 -5.82 9.85 4.21
C GLU A 466 -5.47 9.36 5.61
N SER A 467 -4.17 9.15 5.83
CA SER A 467 -3.54 8.86 7.13
C SER A 467 -4.21 7.72 7.90
N ARG A 468 -4.75 6.72 7.20
CA ARG A 468 -5.48 5.57 7.77
C ARG A 468 -5.12 4.27 7.05
N PRO A 469 -3.95 3.68 7.32
CA PRO A 469 -3.55 2.43 6.66
C PRO A 469 -4.48 1.26 7.00
N ASP A 470 -5.11 1.28 8.19
CA ASP A 470 -6.13 0.34 8.65
C ASP A 470 -7.39 0.33 7.78
N CYS A 471 -7.64 1.39 7.01
CA CYS A 471 -8.80 1.48 6.13
C CYS A 471 -8.76 0.42 5.02
N LEU A 472 -7.59 0.12 4.44
CA LEU A 472 -7.49 -0.77 3.28
C LEU A 472 -8.06 -2.17 3.57
N PRO A 473 -7.64 -2.91 4.63
CA PRO A 473 -8.18 -4.23 4.88
C PRO A 473 -9.68 -4.22 5.23
N GLN A 474 -10.18 -3.16 5.88
CA GLN A 474 -11.62 -3.01 6.18
C GLN A 474 -12.44 -2.89 4.91
N VAL A 475 -12.07 -1.97 4.02
CA VAL A 475 -12.84 -1.74 2.79
C VAL A 475 -12.66 -2.88 1.79
N ALA A 476 -11.51 -3.54 1.78
CA ALA A 476 -11.30 -4.76 1.00
C ALA A 476 -12.19 -5.90 1.51
N ALA A 477 -12.28 -6.11 2.83
CA ALA A 477 -13.16 -7.13 3.38
C ALA A 477 -14.64 -6.88 3.07
N LEU A 478 -15.09 -5.63 3.18
CA LEU A 478 -16.46 -5.23 2.83
C LEU A 478 -16.73 -5.35 1.33
N SER A 479 -15.79 -4.94 0.47
CA SER A 479 -15.94 -5.09 -0.99
C SER A 479 -15.99 -6.57 -1.40
N ILE A 480 -15.14 -7.41 -0.80
CA ILE A 480 -15.16 -8.85 -1.03
C ILE A 480 -16.49 -9.45 -0.54
N ALA A 481 -16.96 -9.13 0.67
CA ALA A 481 -18.22 -9.66 1.19
C ALA A 481 -19.42 -9.32 0.29
N THR A 482 -19.38 -8.13 -0.32
CA THR A 482 -20.42 -7.61 -1.21
C THR A 482 -20.15 -7.84 -2.70
N ALA A 483 -19.12 -8.63 -3.03
CA ALA A 483 -18.72 -8.97 -4.40
C ALA A 483 -18.44 -7.77 -5.32
N ASN A 484 -17.96 -6.67 -4.75
CA ASN A 484 -17.49 -5.51 -5.48
C ASN A 484 -15.98 -5.58 -5.74
N GLY A 485 -15.55 -5.09 -6.91
CA GLY A 485 -14.16 -4.71 -7.14
C GLY A 485 -13.80 -3.46 -6.34
N LEU A 486 -12.53 -3.28 -6.01
CA LEU A 486 -12.05 -2.16 -5.20
C LEU A 486 -10.81 -1.52 -5.81
N LEU A 487 -10.82 -0.20 -5.90
CA LEU A 487 -9.66 0.63 -6.22
C LEU A 487 -9.34 1.49 -5.00
N ALA A 488 -8.20 1.22 -4.37
CA ALA A 488 -7.75 1.91 -3.18
C ALA A 488 -6.76 3.02 -3.53
N LYS A 489 -7.02 4.25 -3.06
CA LYS A 489 -6.08 5.37 -3.13
C LYS A 489 -5.72 5.85 -1.72
N PRO A 490 -4.61 5.38 -1.12
CA PRO A 490 -4.11 5.91 0.13
C PRO A 490 -3.47 7.31 -0.04
N GLY A 491 -3.34 8.04 1.06
CA GLY A 491 -2.44 9.17 1.19
C GLY A 491 -0.97 8.74 1.00
N SER A 492 -0.14 9.64 0.47
CA SER A 492 1.28 9.35 0.21
C SER A 492 2.09 9.02 1.47
N GLU A 493 1.61 9.46 2.62
CA GLU A 493 2.21 9.27 3.94
C GLU A 493 2.06 7.83 4.49
N ALA A 494 1.20 6.99 3.89
CA ALA A 494 0.93 5.63 4.35
C ALA A 494 1.37 4.55 3.34
N LEU A 495 2.14 4.91 2.31
CA LEU A 495 2.40 4.03 1.17
C LEU A 495 3.20 2.78 1.55
N HIS A 496 4.15 2.87 2.47
CA HIS A 496 4.94 1.68 2.85
C HIS A 496 4.06 0.64 3.53
N THR A 497 3.22 1.06 4.48
CA THR A 497 2.27 0.18 5.18
C THR A 497 1.23 -0.38 4.21
N VAL A 498 0.64 0.48 3.38
CA VAL A 498 -0.47 0.09 2.49
C VAL A 498 -0.03 -0.90 1.41
N ARG A 499 1.21 -0.81 0.90
CA ARG A 499 1.76 -1.81 -0.04
C ARG A 499 1.81 -3.21 0.58
N VAL A 500 2.24 -3.33 1.84
CA VAL A 500 2.23 -4.61 2.56
C VAL A 500 0.80 -5.12 2.71
N LEU A 501 -0.12 -4.27 3.19
CA LEU A 501 -1.52 -4.65 3.38
C LEU A 501 -2.21 -5.06 2.06
N HIS A 502 -1.89 -4.39 0.95
CA HIS A 502 -2.38 -4.73 -0.38
C HIS A 502 -1.85 -6.08 -0.85
N SER A 503 -0.55 -6.35 -0.66
CA SER A 503 0.04 -7.66 -0.96
C SER A 503 -0.62 -8.79 -0.18
N LEU A 504 -0.85 -8.62 1.13
CA LEU A 504 -1.56 -9.61 1.95
C LEU A 504 -3.01 -9.81 1.49
N THR A 505 -3.69 -8.74 1.07
CA THR A 505 -5.06 -8.81 0.52
C THR A 505 -5.09 -9.63 -0.76
N ARG A 506 -4.13 -9.41 -1.66
CA ARG A 506 -3.98 -10.17 -2.90
C ARG A 506 -3.74 -11.66 -2.63
N GLN A 507 -2.82 -11.98 -1.71
CA GLN A 507 -2.54 -13.35 -1.28
C GLN A 507 -3.77 -14.04 -0.67
N ALA A 508 -4.57 -13.31 0.11
CA ALA A 508 -5.80 -13.82 0.71
C ALA A 508 -6.87 -14.19 -0.34
N LEU A 509 -7.03 -13.37 -1.39
CA LEU A 509 -7.92 -13.65 -2.52
C LEU A 509 -7.45 -14.87 -3.32
N GLU A 510 -6.18 -14.90 -3.69
CA GLU A 510 -5.60 -15.97 -4.52
C GLU A 510 -5.66 -17.33 -3.80
N SER A 511 -5.39 -17.36 -2.49
CA SER A 511 -5.51 -18.59 -1.67
C SER A 511 -6.94 -19.11 -1.49
N ALA A 512 -7.95 -18.27 -1.75
CA ALA A 512 -9.36 -18.65 -1.80
C ALA A 512 -9.85 -18.98 -3.22
N GLY A 513 -8.97 -18.94 -4.23
CA GLY A 513 -9.33 -19.17 -5.64
C GLY A 513 -10.04 -17.97 -6.29
N LEU A 514 -9.92 -16.77 -5.71
CA LEU A 514 -10.48 -15.54 -6.24
C LEU A 514 -9.39 -14.69 -6.92
N PRO A 515 -9.74 -13.81 -7.88
CA PRO A 515 -8.73 -13.00 -8.56
C PRO A 515 -8.09 -11.99 -7.58
N GLY A 516 -6.77 -12.06 -7.43
CA GLY A 516 -6.00 -11.10 -6.63
C GLY A 516 -6.10 -9.65 -7.14
N THR A 517 -6.47 -9.48 -8.41
CA THR A 517 -6.71 -8.18 -9.06
C THR A 517 -8.04 -7.53 -8.69
N ALA A 518 -8.91 -8.19 -7.92
CA ALA A 518 -10.16 -7.61 -7.44
C ALA A 518 -9.95 -6.37 -6.55
N VAL A 519 -8.75 -6.22 -5.98
CA VAL A 519 -8.33 -5.04 -5.24
C VAL A 519 -7.12 -4.42 -5.93
N GLY A 520 -7.30 -3.26 -6.56
CA GLY A 520 -6.25 -2.44 -7.17
C GLY A 520 -5.76 -1.33 -6.23
N LEU A 521 -4.50 -0.92 -6.39
CA LEU A 521 -3.87 0.14 -5.59
C LEU A 521 -3.37 1.28 -6.48
N PHE A 522 -3.76 2.50 -6.15
CA PHE A 522 -3.30 3.73 -6.80
C PHE A 522 -2.33 4.48 -5.88
N GLU A 523 -1.16 4.84 -6.41
CA GLU A 523 -0.12 5.51 -5.64
C GLU A 523 -0.05 7.01 -5.95
N GLY A 524 -0.29 7.40 -7.20
CA GLY A 524 -0.17 8.76 -7.70
C GLY A 524 -1.41 9.64 -7.45
N ARG A 525 -1.19 10.91 -7.11
CA ARG A 525 -2.28 11.88 -6.86
C ARG A 525 -3.21 12.08 -8.07
N LYS A 526 -2.67 12.02 -9.29
CA LYS A 526 -3.43 12.22 -10.54
C LYS A 526 -4.17 10.96 -11.01
N ASP A 527 -3.95 9.81 -10.36
CA ASP A 527 -4.51 8.53 -10.81
C ASP A 527 -6.04 8.55 -10.73
N VAL A 528 -6.61 9.20 -9.71
CA VAL A 528 -8.06 9.41 -9.55
C VAL A 528 -8.66 10.15 -10.75
N GLN A 529 -8.04 11.26 -11.17
CA GLN A 529 -8.51 12.05 -12.31
C GLN A 529 -8.36 11.32 -13.65
N ARG A 530 -7.35 10.45 -13.77
CA ARG A 530 -7.15 9.63 -14.96
C ARG A 530 -8.27 8.61 -15.13
N VAL A 531 -8.58 7.85 -14.07
CA VAL A 531 -9.64 6.84 -14.10
C VAL A 531 -11.03 7.44 -14.20
N LEU A 532 -11.26 8.59 -13.55
CA LEU A 532 -12.52 9.31 -13.69
C LEU A 532 -12.61 10.12 -14.99
N GLY A 533 -11.51 10.31 -15.74
CA GLY A 533 -11.46 11.18 -16.92
C GLY A 533 -12.10 10.59 -18.17
N HIS A 534 -12.32 11.45 -19.19
CA HIS A 534 -13.06 11.19 -20.43
C HIS A 534 -12.34 10.31 -21.47
N GLY A 535 -11.56 9.31 -21.05
CA GLY A 535 -10.77 8.45 -21.95
C GLY A 535 -11.52 7.23 -22.47
N ASP A 536 -12.40 6.64 -21.65
CA ASP A 536 -13.07 5.37 -21.94
C ASP A 536 -14.57 5.59 -22.24
N SER A 537 -15.11 4.82 -23.19
CA SER A 537 -16.54 4.79 -23.52
C SER A 537 -17.41 4.18 -22.41
N GLU A 538 -16.80 3.52 -21.43
CA GLU A 538 -17.46 2.92 -20.26
C GLU A 538 -16.82 3.39 -18.95
N ALA A 539 -17.64 3.73 -17.95
CA ALA A 539 -17.14 4.07 -16.63
C ALA A 539 -16.50 2.85 -15.95
N LEU A 540 -15.26 2.98 -15.47
CA LEU A 540 -14.55 1.91 -14.75
C LEU A 540 -14.79 1.91 -13.23
N VAL A 541 -15.50 2.93 -12.72
CA VAL A 541 -15.84 3.12 -11.31
C VAL A 541 -17.32 3.46 -11.20
N ASP A 542 -18.03 2.85 -10.25
CA ASP A 542 -19.47 3.09 -10.05
C ASP A 542 -19.78 3.86 -8.76
N LEU A 543 -18.85 3.89 -7.81
CA LEU A 543 -19.01 4.64 -6.56
C LEU A 543 -17.66 5.08 -6.00
N VAL A 544 -17.52 6.37 -5.68
CA VAL A 544 -16.35 6.91 -4.97
C VAL A 544 -16.67 7.13 -3.50
N ILE A 545 -15.78 6.69 -2.61
CA ILE A 545 -15.93 6.80 -1.16
C ILE A 545 -14.70 7.49 -0.56
N PRO A 546 -14.74 8.82 -0.36
CA PRO A 546 -13.66 9.54 0.31
C PRO A 546 -13.74 9.41 1.84
N ARG A 547 -12.62 9.04 2.47
CA ARG A 547 -12.43 8.87 3.91
C ARG A 547 -11.24 9.69 4.42
N GLY A 548 -11.50 10.96 4.78
CA GLY A 548 -10.44 11.88 5.15
C GLY A 548 -10.99 13.22 5.63
N SER A 549 -10.20 14.28 5.43
CA SER A 549 -10.61 15.63 5.85
C SER A 549 -11.80 16.16 5.04
N PRO A 550 -12.60 17.09 5.58
CA PRO A 550 -13.63 17.81 4.83
C PRO A 550 -13.11 18.43 3.52
N LYS A 551 -11.87 18.94 3.55
CA LYS A 551 -11.19 19.51 2.38
C LYS A 551 -10.95 18.45 1.30
N MET A 552 -10.45 17.27 1.67
CA MET A 552 -10.24 16.16 0.74
C MET A 552 -11.58 15.70 0.14
N ILE A 553 -12.63 15.53 0.96
CA ILE A 553 -13.96 15.10 0.49
C ILE A 553 -14.52 16.11 -0.52
N LYS A 554 -14.43 17.41 -0.25
CA LYS A 554 -14.82 18.47 -1.19
C LYS A 554 -14.03 18.41 -2.50
N SER A 555 -12.71 18.19 -2.42
CA SER A 555 -11.87 18.05 -3.61
C SER A 555 -12.22 16.83 -4.47
N VAL A 556 -12.52 15.69 -3.84
CA VAL A 556 -12.93 14.47 -4.55
C VAL A 556 -14.29 14.66 -5.23
N ARG A 557 -15.25 15.27 -4.53
CA ARG A 557 -16.56 15.61 -5.12
C ARG A 557 -16.44 16.57 -6.31
N ALA A 558 -15.63 17.62 -6.18
CA ALA A 558 -15.37 18.54 -7.27
C ALA A 558 -14.75 17.81 -8.47
N ALA A 559 -13.72 16.98 -8.24
CA ALA A 559 -13.08 16.21 -9.30
C ALA A 559 -14.04 15.22 -9.99
N ALA A 560 -14.90 14.53 -9.24
CA ALA A 560 -15.90 13.62 -9.81
C ALA A 560 -16.97 14.38 -10.64
N ASN A 561 -17.39 15.56 -10.18
CA ASN A 561 -18.34 16.40 -10.91
C ASN A 561 -17.72 17.00 -12.19
N GLU A 562 -16.49 17.52 -12.09
CA GLU A 562 -15.72 18.07 -13.23
C GLU A 562 -15.43 17.00 -14.29
N ALA A 563 -15.20 15.76 -13.84
CA ALA A 563 -14.98 14.63 -14.71
C ALA A 563 -16.21 14.24 -15.54
N GLY A 564 -17.42 14.75 -15.24
CA GLY A 564 -18.60 14.57 -16.09
C GLY A 564 -19.12 13.13 -16.23
N THR A 565 -18.53 12.15 -15.53
CA THR A 565 -18.85 10.72 -15.65
C THR A 565 -20.14 10.31 -14.96
N GLY A 566 -20.71 11.18 -14.11
CA GLY A 566 -21.90 10.88 -13.32
C GLY A 566 -21.65 9.90 -12.16
N VAL A 567 -20.39 9.57 -11.86
CA VAL A 567 -20.05 8.65 -10.78
C VAL A 567 -20.42 9.27 -9.42
N PRO A 568 -21.30 8.64 -8.62
CA PRO A 568 -21.71 9.16 -7.32
C PRO A 568 -20.55 9.14 -6.31
N VAL A 569 -20.58 10.10 -5.39
CA VAL A 569 -19.63 10.19 -4.28
C VAL A 569 -20.38 10.04 -2.95
N LEU A 570 -20.07 8.98 -2.20
CA LEU A 570 -20.70 8.68 -0.90
C LEU A 570 -19.77 9.07 0.26
N GLY A 571 -20.28 9.91 1.15
CA GLY A 571 -19.57 10.37 2.34
C GLY A 571 -20.20 11.65 2.88
N HIS A 572 -19.72 12.16 4.01
CA HIS A 572 -20.21 13.41 4.61
C HIS A 572 -19.24 14.57 4.37
N GLY A 573 -19.75 15.79 4.19
CA GLY A 573 -18.92 16.97 3.94
C GLY A 573 -18.42 17.66 5.22
N ALA A 574 -19.17 17.57 6.31
CA ALA A 574 -18.90 18.15 7.63
C ALA A 574 -19.71 17.42 8.70
N GLY A 575 -19.30 17.54 9.96
CA GLY A 575 -19.88 16.90 11.14
C GLY A 575 -20.49 17.89 12.15
N ILE A 576 -21.29 18.85 11.69
CA ILE A 576 -21.88 19.88 12.56
C ILE A 576 -23.14 19.32 13.20
N CYS A 577 -22.97 18.72 14.38
CA CYS A 577 -24.01 18.03 15.15
C CYS A 577 -24.50 18.87 16.33
N HIS A 578 -25.79 18.80 16.63
CA HIS A 578 -26.43 19.54 17.71
C HIS A 578 -27.00 18.61 18.79
N VAL A 579 -26.98 19.12 20.02
CA VAL A 579 -27.82 18.60 21.11
C VAL A 579 -28.75 19.71 21.53
N TYR A 580 -30.06 19.48 21.44
CA TYR A 580 -31.10 20.38 21.93
C TYR A 580 -31.62 19.90 23.29
N VAL A 581 -31.47 20.73 24.32
CA VAL A 581 -32.01 20.51 25.66
C VAL A 581 -33.33 21.25 25.77
N ASP A 582 -34.42 20.50 25.66
CA ASP A 582 -35.79 21.00 25.68
C ASP A 582 -36.26 21.36 27.10
N LYS A 583 -37.28 22.23 27.21
CA LYS A 583 -37.84 22.71 28.49
C LYS A 583 -38.19 21.61 29.50
N GLU A 584 -38.57 20.41 29.04
CA GLU A 584 -38.97 19.27 29.86
C GLU A 584 -37.83 18.23 29.99
N ALA A 585 -36.57 18.64 29.82
CA ALA A 585 -35.39 17.77 29.97
C ALA A 585 -35.15 17.34 31.42
N ASP A 586 -34.82 16.05 31.61
CA ASP A 586 -34.20 15.60 32.85
C ASP A 586 -32.77 16.15 32.96
N VAL A 587 -32.51 16.84 34.07
CA VAL A 587 -31.22 17.51 34.37
C VAL A 587 -30.03 16.55 34.30
N ASN A 588 -30.17 15.33 34.81
CA ASN A 588 -29.06 14.39 34.89
C ASN A 588 -28.78 13.76 33.52
N LYS A 589 -29.83 13.44 32.75
CA LYS A 589 -29.69 12.99 31.36
C LYS A 589 -29.04 14.06 30.50
N ALA A 590 -29.49 15.32 30.58
CA ALA A 590 -28.95 16.43 29.82
C ALA A 590 -27.44 16.58 30.02
N VAL A 591 -26.98 16.68 31.28
CA VAL A 591 -25.55 16.80 31.59
C VAL A 591 -24.76 15.61 31.03
N ARG A 592 -25.23 14.39 31.25
CA ARG A 592 -24.53 13.17 30.79
C ARG A 592 -24.44 13.11 29.26
N ILE A 593 -25.53 13.35 28.56
CA ILE A 593 -25.63 13.26 27.11
C ILE A 593 -24.76 14.33 26.44
N VAL A 594 -24.85 15.58 26.90
CA VAL A 594 -24.07 16.70 26.34
C VAL A 594 -22.58 16.47 26.52
N CYS A 595 -22.16 16.06 27.72
CA CYS A 595 -20.74 15.84 28.01
C CYS A 595 -20.17 14.65 27.26
N ASP A 596 -20.92 13.55 27.14
CA ASP A 596 -20.51 12.40 26.31
C ASP A 596 -20.41 12.80 24.82
N SER A 597 -21.41 13.53 24.32
CA SER A 597 -21.48 13.96 22.92
C SER A 597 -20.28 14.84 22.50
N LYS A 598 -19.72 15.64 23.42
CA LYS A 598 -18.54 16.48 23.14
C LYS A 598 -17.21 15.82 23.53
N CYS A 599 -17.12 15.20 24.70
CA CYS A 599 -15.85 14.87 25.33
C CYS A 599 -15.35 13.43 25.08
N ASP A 600 -16.20 12.48 24.64
CA ASP A 600 -15.77 11.10 24.38
C ASP A 600 -14.67 11.02 23.31
N TYR A 601 -14.95 11.59 22.13
CA TYR A 601 -13.97 11.67 21.05
C TYR A 601 -14.21 12.95 20.23
N PRO A 602 -13.62 14.09 20.63
CA PRO A 602 -13.94 15.40 20.06
C PRO A 602 -13.65 15.54 18.56
N ALA A 603 -12.69 14.77 18.04
CA ALA A 603 -12.31 14.76 16.62
C ALA A 603 -13.18 13.85 15.73
N ALA A 604 -14.25 13.25 16.28
CA ALA A 604 -15.21 12.46 15.53
C ALA A 604 -16.22 13.37 14.82
N CYS A 605 -16.64 13.00 13.61
CA CYS A 605 -17.62 13.75 12.82
C CYS A 605 -19.04 13.77 13.39
N ASN A 606 -19.31 12.99 14.43
CA ASN A 606 -20.58 12.96 15.16
C ASN A 606 -20.44 13.51 16.59
N ALA A 607 -19.32 14.18 16.91
CA ALA A 607 -19.21 14.94 18.15
C ALA A 607 -20.16 16.14 18.09
N MET A 608 -20.75 16.50 19.23
CA MET A 608 -21.56 17.73 19.33
C MET A 608 -20.67 18.95 19.08
N GLU A 609 -21.11 19.83 18.19
CA GLU A 609 -20.44 21.11 17.90
C GLU A 609 -21.24 22.31 18.42
N THR A 610 -22.56 22.17 18.54
CA THR A 610 -23.44 23.20 19.12
C THR A 610 -24.41 22.61 20.14
N LEU A 611 -24.47 23.22 21.31
CA LEU A 611 -25.47 22.97 22.34
C LEU A 611 -26.56 24.03 22.24
N LEU A 612 -27.80 23.62 21.97
CA LEU A 612 -28.98 24.48 22.01
C LEU A 612 -29.74 24.22 23.31
N VAL A 613 -30.08 25.26 24.06
CA VAL A 613 -30.78 25.13 25.34
C VAL A 613 -32.04 25.98 25.33
N HIS A 614 -33.17 25.39 25.70
CA HIS A 614 -34.42 26.14 25.84
C HIS A 614 -34.29 27.22 26.94
N ARG A 615 -34.82 28.42 26.68
CA ARG A 615 -34.69 29.61 27.56
C ARG A 615 -35.04 29.38 29.03
N ASP A 616 -36.02 28.52 29.32
CA ASP A 616 -36.47 28.20 30.68
C ASP A 616 -35.34 27.62 31.56
N HIS A 617 -34.31 27.03 30.95
CA HIS A 617 -33.14 26.50 31.65
C HIS A 617 -32.10 27.54 32.04
N VAL A 618 -32.26 28.79 31.60
CA VAL A 618 -31.51 29.94 32.12
C VAL A 618 -31.92 30.18 33.57
N GLU A 619 -33.23 30.24 33.84
CA GLU A 619 -33.76 30.46 35.20
C GLU A 619 -33.63 29.21 36.09
N SER A 620 -33.76 28.01 35.50
CA SER A 620 -33.66 26.76 36.26
C SER A 620 -32.23 26.40 36.70
N GLY A 621 -31.21 27.14 36.24
CA GLY A 621 -29.80 26.87 36.52
C GLY A 621 -29.21 25.64 35.78
N LEU A 622 -29.97 24.99 34.90
CA LEU A 622 -29.47 23.83 34.15
C LEU A 622 -28.40 24.25 33.13
N LEU A 623 -28.58 25.38 32.45
CA LEU A 623 -27.59 25.93 31.52
C LEU A 623 -26.24 26.12 32.20
N GLU A 624 -26.23 26.80 33.36
CA GLU A 624 -25.04 27.01 34.18
C GLU A 624 -24.35 25.70 34.56
N LYS A 625 -25.14 24.73 35.05
CA LYS A 625 -24.63 23.42 35.45
C LYS A 625 -23.95 22.70 34.28
N VAL A 626 -24.55 22.70 33.09
CA VAL A 626 -23.98 22.06 31.90
C VAL A 626 -22.70 22.77 31.44
N CYS A 627 -22.70 24.11 31.38
CA CYS A 627 -21.52 24.89 31.02
C CYS A 627 -20.35 24.64 31.98
N ASN A 628 -20.61 24.60 33.30
CA ASN A 628 -19.57 24.32 34.29
C ASN A 628 -19.00 22.91 34.14
N GLN A 629 -19.85 21.90 33.90
CA GLN A 629 -19.41 20.52 33.65
C GLN A 629 -18.59 20.35 32.37
N LEU A 630 -18.85 21.17 31.34
CA LEU A 630 -18.03 21.21 30.12
C LEU A 630 -16.67 21.88 30.39
N ARG A 631 -16.65 23.03 31.08
CA ARG A 631 -15.42 23.73 31.47
C ARG A 631 -14.51 22.89 32.38
N GLU A 632 -15.08 22.18 33.34
CA GLU A 632 -14.34 21.23 34.22
C GLU A 632 -13.64 20.12 33.42
N ARG A 633 -14.18 19.76 32.25
CA ARG A 633 -13.57 18.80 31.32
C ARG A 633 -12.64 19.45 30.29
N GLY A 634 -12.35 20.75 30.45
CA GLY A 634 -11.44 21.50 29.57
C GLY A 634 -12.06 21.91 28.23
N VAL A 635 -13.39 21.95 28.12
CA VAL A 635 -14.06 22.41 26.90
C VAL A 635 -14.12 23.94 26.88
N GLU A 636 -13.62 24.54 25.80
CA GLU A 636 -13.77 25.98 25.52
C GLU A 636 -15.16 26.25 24.93
N LEU A 637 -15.87 27.23 25.49
CA LEU A 637 -17.25 27.53 25.13
C LEU A 637 -17.32 28.86 24.37
N PHE A 638 -17.97 28.84 23.22
CA PHE A 638 -18.26 30.01 22.41
C PHE A 638 -19.74 30.36 22.49
N ALA A 639 -20.06 31.65 22.54
CA ALA A 639 -21.43 32.12 22.67
C ALA A 639 -22.11 32.29 21.30
N GLY A 640 -23.29 31.69 21.15
CA GLY A 640 -24.21 32.01 20.06
C GLY A 640 -25.02 33.30 20.32
N PRO A 641 -25.80 33.79 19.33
CA PRO A 641 -26.55 35.03 19.45
C PRO A 641 -27.51 35.11 20.65
N GLY A 642 -28.25 34.04 20.95
CA GLY A 642 -29.13 33.96 22.10
C GLY A 642 -28.35 34.06 23.42
N MET A 643 -27.21 33.38 23.50
CA MET A 643 -26.31 33.47 24.66
C MET A 643 -25.72 34.88 24.85
N ILE A 644 -25.34 35.57 23.76
CA ILE A 644 -24.85 36.96 23.81
C ILE A 644 -25.95 37.92 24.28
N ASN A 645 -27.17 37.73 23.78
CA ASN A 645 -28.31 38.61 24.09
C ASN A 645 -28.79 38.49 25.55
N LEU A 646 -28.50 37.38 26.24
CA LEU A 646 -28.87 37.19 27.64
C LEU A 646 -28.19 38.19 28.59
N GLY A 647 -27.01 38.71 28.23
CA GLY A 647 -26.32 39.78 28.98
C GLY A 647 -26.05 39.48 30.46
N ASN A 648 -26.12 38.22 30.89
CA ASN A 648 -25.90 37.77 32.26
C ASN A 648 -24.45 37.25 32.46
N ASN A 649 -24.04 37.08 33.72
CA ASN A 649 -22.67 36.62 34.07
C ASN A 649 -22.29 35.25 33.46
N LEU A 650 -23.24 34.47 32.94
CA LEU A 650 -22.98 33.13 32.38
C LEU A 650 -22.26 33.16 31.03
N GLY A 651 -22.60 34.16 30.20
CA GLY A 651 -21.92 34.43 28.92
C GLY A 651 -20.68 35.31 29.07
N GLU A 652 -20.46 35.88 30.26
CA GLU A 652 -19.31 36.74 30.54
C GLU A 652 -18.00 35.94 30.45
N GLY A 653 -17.15 36.32 29.50
CA GLY A 653 -15.90 35.61 29.19
C GLY A 653 -16.00 34.52 28.11
N MET A 654 -17.18 34.30 27.49
CA MET A 654 -17.29 33.52 26.25
C MET A 654 -17.07 34.42 25.04
N GLU A 655 -16.16 34.05 24.15
CA GLU A 655 -16.02 34.72 22.85
C GLU A 655 -17.21 34.35 21.94
N PRO A 656 -17.65 35.25 21.05
CA PRO A 656 -18.64 34.93 20.04
C PRO A 656 -18.21 33.75 19.16
N ALA A 657 -19.15 32.87 18.81
CA ALA A 657 -18.89 31.77 17.89
C ALA A 657 -18.38 32.30 16.53
N PRO A 658 -17.30 31.73 15.95
CA PRO A 658 -16.74 32.19 14.69
C PRO A 658 -17.72 32.00 13.51
N SER A 659 -18.56 30.97 13.59
CA SER A 659 -19.67 30.68 12.68
C SER A 659 -20.62 29.73 13.38
N LEU A 660 -21.93 29.86 13.13
CA LEU A 660 -22.93 28.90 13.62
C LEU A 660 -22.91 27.57 12.84
N SER A 661 -22.22 27.54 11.70
CA SER A 661 -21.91 26.31 10.95
C SER A 661 -20.42 25.99 11.05
N HIS A 662 -19.89 25.90 12.26
CA HIS A 662 -18.49 25.57 12.53
C HIS A 662 -18.35 24.15 13.09
N GLU A 663 -17.42 23.37 12.52
CA GLU A 663 -17.00 22.07 13.06
C GLU A 663 -15.65 22.29 13.74
N TYR A 664 -15.62 22.24 15.07
CA TYR A 664 -14.41 22.48 15.85
C TYR A 664 -13.47 21.28 15.80
N GLY A 665 -14.03 20.05 15.92
CA GLY A 665 -13.23 18.81 15.94
C GLY A 665 -12.29 18.66 17.14
N GLU A 666 -12.45 19.49 18.18
CA GLU A 666 -11.62 19.56 19.38
C GLU A 666 -12.51 19.79 20.62
N LEU A 667 -11.90 19.97 21.81
CA LEU A 667 -12.62 20.29 23.05
C LEU A 667 -13.10 21.75 23.03
N GLN A 668 -13.92 22.09 22.06
CA GLN A 668 -14.55 23.38 21.86
C GLN A 668 -15.98 23.17 21.35
N CYS A 669 -16.93 24.01 21.75
CA CYS A 669 -18.27 24.02 21.15
C CYS A 669 -18.97 25.38 21.28
N THR A 670 -19.97 25.60 20.44
CA THR A 670 -20.91 26.72 20.60
C THR A 670 -21.99 26.35 21.61
N VAL A 671 -22.38 27.29 22.45
CA VAL A 671 -23.56 27.21 23.33
C VAL A 671 -24.50 28.35 22.96
N ASP A 672 -25.75 28.02 22.70
CA ASP A 672 -26.78 29.01 22.38
C ASP A 672 -28.10 28.73 23.08
N VAL A 673 -28.89 29.79 23.27
CA VAL A 673 -30.20 29.73 23.91
C VAL A 673 -31.28 30.03 22.87
N VAL A 674 -32.30 29.17 22.84
CA VAL A 674 -33.44 29.27 21.94
C VAL A 674 -34.73 29.49 22.72
N GLU A 675 -35.65 30.28 22.16
CA GLU A 675 -36.89 30.67 22.83
C GLU A 675 -37.90 29.52 22.91
N ASN A 676 -37.87 28.61 21.93
CA ASN A 676 -38.82 27.52 21.83
C ASN A 676 -38.33 26.38 20.91
N PHE A 677 -39.08 25.29 20.91
CA PHE A 677 -38.86 24.10 20.08
C PHE A 677 -38.70 24.41 18.57
N GLN A 678 -39.54 25.29 18.00
CA GLN A 678 -39.49 25.56 16.57
C GLN A 678 -38.20 26.29 16.17
N GLU A 679 -37.72 27.19 17.02
CA GLU A 679 -36.43 27.86 16.80
C GLU A 679 -35.27 26.86 16.84
N ALA A 680 -35.31 25.85 17.71
CA ALA A 680 -34.30 24.78 17.72
C ALA A 680 -34.29 24.00 16.41
N ILE A 681 -35.47 23.62 15.90
CA ILE A 681 -35.61 22.92 14.61
C ILE A 681 -35.08 23.80 13.46
N ASP A 682 -35.46 25.08 13.43
CA ASP A 682 -35.04 26.02 12.40
C ASP A 682 -33.52 26.26 12.43
N PHE A 683 -32.92 26.32 13.63
CA PHE A 683 -31.48 26.43 13.81
C PHE A 683 -30.77 25.21 13.23
N ILE A 684 -31.18 24.00 13.63
CA ILE A 684 -30.60 22.74 13.17
C ILE A 684 -30.71 22.63 11.64
N ALA A 685 -31.88 22.91 11.07
CA ALA A 685 -32.11 22.85 9.63
C ALA A 685 -31.24 23.85 8.84
N ARG A 686 -30.96 25.02 9.44
CA ARG A 686 -30.18 26.08 8.79
C ARG A 686 -28.67 25.88 8.92
N TYR A 687 -28.20 25.42 10.07
CA TYR A 687 -26.78 25.45 10.40
C TYR A 687 -26.12 24.07 10.51
N GLY A 688 -26.90 23.00 10.68
CA GLY A 688 -26.41 21.63 10.76
C GLY A 688 -25.95 21.04 9.43
N SER A 689 -25.11 20.01 9.52
CA SER A 689 -24.60 19.31 8.33
C SER A 689 -25.48 18.12 7.91
N ALA A 690 -26.67 17.99 8.51
CA ALA A 690 -27.57 16.86 8.36
C ALA A 690 -26.93 15.51 8.76
N HIS A 691 -25.99 15.54 9.71
CA HIS A 691 -25.26 14.36 10.18
C HIS A 691 -26.00 13.68 11.33
N THR A 692 -25.84 14.17 12.55
CA THR A 692 -26.47 13.61 13.75
C THR A 692 -27.00 14.72 14.63
N GLU A 693 -28.27 14.61 15.06
CA GLU A 693 -28.90 15.58 15.96
C GLU A 693 -29.58 14.84 17.10
N SER A 694 -29.59 15.42 18.30
CA SER A 694 -30.21 14.80 19.47
C SER A 694 -31.09 15.79 20.24
N ILE A 695 -32.25 15.33 20.69
CA ILE A 695 -33.10 16.04 21.66
C ILE A 695 -33.03 15.36 23.02
N VAL A 696 -32.94 16.16 24.08
CA VAL A 696 -33.11 15.72 25.47
C VAL A 696 -34.43 16.28 26.00
N THR A 697 -35.41 15.41 26.25
CA THR A 697 -36.73 15.77 26.79
C THR A 697 -37.40 14.54 27.42
N GLU A 698 -38.19 14.73 28.46
CA GLU A 698 -39.12 13.69 28.96
C GLU A 698 -40.51 13.78 28.30
N ASN A 699 -40.75 14.82 27.50
CA ASN A 699 -42.00 15.00 26.77
C ASN A 699 -42.02 14.12 25.51
N VAL A 700 -42.77 13.01 25.55
CA VAL A 700 -42.84 12.04 24.43
C VAL A 700 -43.35 12.68 23.13
N SER A 701 -44.36 13.55 23.20
CA SER A 701 -44.88 14.22 21.99
C SER A 701 -43.83 15.12 21.32
N THR A 702 -43.06 15.86 22.12
CA THR A 702 -41.99 16.75 21.63
C THR A 702 -40.83 15.94 21.05
N ALA A 703 -40.50 14.81 21.67
CA ALA A 703 -39.49 13.88 21.16
C ALA A 703 -39.88 13.31 19.79
N GLU A 704 -41.11 12.78 19.64
CA GLU A 704 -41.58 12.24 18.37
C GLU A 704 -41.66 13.33 17.27
N GLU A 705 -42.09 14.54 17.63
CA GLU A 705 -42.11 15.67 16.70
C GLU A 705 -40.69 16.05 16.24
N PHE A 706 -39.69 16.03 17.14
CA PHE A 706 -38.28 16.27 16.78
C PHE A 706 -37.74 15.19 15.84
N LEU A 707 -37.96 13.91 16.19
CA LEU A 707 -37.55 12.76 15.38
C LEU A 707 -38.14 12.80 13.96
N GLN A 708 -39.36 13.33 13.82
CA GLN A 708 -40.03 13.46 12.53
C GLN A 708 -39.58 14.70 11.73
N LYS A 709 -39.39 15.85 12.39
CA LYS A 709 -39.11 17.14 11.72
C LYS A 709 -37.64 17.33 11.35
N VAL A 710 -36.71 16.79 12.13
CA VAL A 710 -35.28 16.97 11.89
C VAL A 710 -34.81 16.06 10.77
N ASP A 711 -34.33 16.66 9.68
CA ASP A 711 -33.93 15.94 8.47
C ASP A 711 -32.42 15.67 8.44
N SER A 712 -31.94 14.93 9.43
CA SER A 712 -30.54 14.48 9.54
C SER A 712 -30.40 12.98 9.28
N ALA A 713 -29.18 12.53 9.01
CA ALA A 713 -28.92 11.12 8.76
C ALA A 713 -29.18 10.25 10.00
N CYS A 714 -28.97 10.81 11.19
CA CYS A 714 -29.32 10.22 12.48
C CYS A 714 -30.02 11.27 13.34
N VAL A 715 -31.15 10.90 13.96
CA VAL A 715 -31.88 11.75 14.90
C VAL A 715 -32.17 10.94 16.16
N PHE A 716 -31.80 11.48 17.31
CA PHE A 716 -31.83 10.74 18.57
C PHE A 716 -32.72 11.42 19.62
N HIS A 717 -33.32 10.61 20.48
CA HIS A 717 -34.01 11.04 21.69
C HIS A 717 -33.30 10.50 22.92
N ASN A 718 -32.91 11.39 23.84
CA ASN A 718 -32.26 11.04 25.09
C ASN A 718 -31.00 10.15 24.93
N ALA A 719 -30.25 10.35 23.85
CA ALA A 719 -29.02 9.62 23.57
C ALA A 719 -27.91 10.54 23.00
N SER A 720 -26.66 10.15 23.24
CA SER A 720 -25.48 10.86 22.75
C SER A 720 -25.38 10.81 21.23
N THR A 721 -24.91 11.89 20.60
CA THR A 721 -24.65 11.92 19.15
C THR A 721 -23.56 10.92 18.74
N ARG A 722 -22.71 10.50 19.68
CA ARG A 722 -21.64 9.51 19.49
C ARG A 722 -22.14 8.11 19.15
N PHE A 723 -23.43 7.83 19.36
CA PHE A 723 -24.03 6.57 18.94
C PHE A 723 -24.15 6.40 17.43
N ALA A 724 -24.07 7.47 16.63
CA ALA A 724 -24.13 7.42 15.16
C ALA A 724 -22.86 6.80 14.56
N ASP A 725 -22.77 5.48 14.61
CA ASP A 725 -21.60 4.68 14.24
C ASP A 725 -22.06 3.27 13.83
N GLY A 726 -21.50 2.72 12.76
CA GLY A 726 -21.97 1.45 12.19
C GLY A 726 -21.84 0.27 13.15
N TYR A 727 -20.79 0.21 13.97
CA TYR A 727 -20.65 -0.85 14.96
C TYR A 727 -21.69 -0.69 16.07
N ARG A 728 -21.88 0.54 16.59
CA ARG A 728 -22.89 0.83 17.62
C ARG A 728 -24.33 0.58 17.15
N PHE A 729 -24.58 0.70 15.84
CA PHE A 729 -25.87 0.38 15.22
C PHE A 729 -26.05 -1.11 14.91
N GLY A 730 -25.05 -1.96 15.21
CA GLY A 730 -25.13 -3.40 14.94
C GLY A 730 -24.90 -3.79 13.48
N LEU A 731 -24.33 -2.90 12.66
CA LEU A 731 -23.98 -3.18 11.26
C LEU A 731 -22.67 -3.99 11.13
N GLY A 732 -21.97 -4.23 12.24
CA GLY A 732 -20.68 -4.92 12.31
C GLY A 732 -19.51 -4.03 11.89
N ALA A 733 -19.53 -3.55 10.65
CA ALA A 733 -18.53 -2.62 10.12
C ALA A 733 -19.18 -1.57 9.22
N GLU A 734 -18.48 -0.44 9.05
CA GLU A 734 -18.89 0.64 8.16
C GLU A 734 -17.77 1.05 7.21
N VAL A 735 -18.15 1.41 5.98
CA VAL A 735 -17.25 2.13 5.07
C VAL A 735 -17.27 3.63 5.38
N GLY A 736 -18.34 4.14 5.99
CA GLY A 736 -18.42 5.49 6.55
C GLY A 736 -19.82 6.01 6.69
N ILE A 737 -19.94 7.29 7.05
CA ILE A 737 -21.23 7.94 7.26
C ILE A 737 -21.57 8.78 6.03
N ASN A 738 -22.79 8.61 5.51
CA ASN A 738 -23.29 9.41 4.39
C ASN A 738 -24.42 10.33 4.84
N THR A 739 -24.29 11.62 4.53
CA THR A 739 -25.39 12.60 4.72
C THR A 739 -26.21 12.81 3.44
N GLY A 740 -25.82 12.18 2.33
CA GLY A 740 -26.60 12.15 1.10
C GLY A 740 -27.97 11.49 1.29
N ARG A 741 -28.96 11.95 0.51
CA ARG A 741 -30.35 11.48 0.62
C ARG A 741 -30.72 10.33 -0.34
N ILE A 742 -29.77 9.92 -1.17
CA ILE A 742 -29.96 8.88 -2.19
C ILE A 742 -29.08 7.70 -1.83
N HIS A 743 -29.55 6.48 -2.14
CA HIS A 743 -28.87 5.21 -1.94
C HIS A 743 -28.80 4.74 -0.47
N ALA A 744 -27.87 5.29 0.31
CA ALA A 744 -27.66 4.92 1.71
C ALA A 744 -27.43 6.18 2.55
N ARG A 745 -28.04 6.30 3.73
CA ARG A 745 -27.96 7.48 4.60
C ARG A 745 -27.66 7.05 6.04
N GLY A 746 -26.78 7.77 6.72
CA GLY A 746 -26.23 7.39 8.03
C GLY A 746 -25.01 6.49 7.91
N PRO A 747 -24.66 5.70 8.95
CA PRO A 747 -23.61 4.71 8.89
C PRO A 747 -23.85 3.68 7.76
N VAL A 748 -22.88 3.57 6.86
CA VAL A 748 -22.96 2.75 5.64
C VAL A 748 -22.22 1.44 5.86
N GLY A 749 -22.98 0.40 6.20
CA GLY A 749 -22.51 -0.99 6.28
C GLY A 749 -22.62 -1.74 4.95
N ILE A 750 -22.72 -3.07 5.03
CA ILE A 750 -22.77 -3.99 3.88
C ILE A 750 -23.90 -3.64 2.89
N GLU A 751 -25.09 -3.32 3.38
CA GLU A 751 -26.26 -3.04 2.53
C GLU A 751 -26.06 -1.80 1.65
N GLY A 752 -25.34 -0.79 2.15
CA GLY A 752 -25.04 0.41 1.37
C GLY A 752 -23.94 0.22 0.33
N LEU A 753 -23.37 -0.98 0.20
CA LEU A 753 -22.46 -1.35 -0.90
C LEU A 753 -23.14 -2.27 -1.92
N LEU A 754 -24.45 -2.43 -1.83
CA LEU A 754 -25.26 -3.25 -2.73
C LEU A 754 -26.31 -2.39 -3.41
N THR A 755 -26.65 -2.73 -4.65
CA THR A 755 -27.82 -2.22 -5.37
C THR A 755 -28.84 -3.34 -5.53
N THR A 756 -29.88 -3.11 -6.35
CA THR A 756 -30.90 -4.11 -6.63
C THR A 756 -31.04 -4.38 -8.12
N LYS A 757 -31.38 -5.63 -8.46
CA LYS A 757 -31.62 -6.08 -9.83
C LYS A 757 -32.96 -6.80 -9.91
N TRP A 758 -33.68 -6.58 -11.01
CA TRP A 758 -34.89 -7.34 -11.34
C TRP A 758 -34.57 -8.54 -12.22
N ILE A 759 -35.14 -9.69 -11.89
CA ILE A 759 -35.01 -10.93 -12.62
C ILE A 759 -36.40 -11.47 -12.94
N LEU A 760 -36.73 -11.51 -14.22
CA LEU A 760 -37.98 -12.08 -14.72
C LEU A 760 -37.73 -13.48 -15.28
N ARG A 761 -38.51 -14.46 -14.83
CA ARG A 761 -38.48 -15.85 -15.31
C ARG A 761 -39.81 -16.17 -15.95
N GLY A 762 -39.78 -16.55 -17.21
CA GLY A 762 -40.94 -16.95 -18.00
C GLY A 762 -40.67 -18.20 -18.81
N THR A 763 -41.71 -18.72 -19.44
CA THR A 763 -41.70 -19.89 -20.34
C THR A 763 -42.01 -19.53 -21.79
N GLY A 764 -42.08 -18.24 -22.11
CA GLY A 764 -42.31 -17.71 -23.46
C GLY A 764 -43.39 -16.64 -23.57
N GLN A 765 -43.87 -16.10 -22.45
CA GLN A 765 -44.93 -15.10 -22.42
C GLN A 765 -44.52 -13.82 -23.17
N ALA A 766 -45.37 -13.34 -24.08
CA ALA A 766 -45.19 -12.07 -24.79
C ALA A 766 -46.21 -11.03 -24.33
N VAL A 767 -45.83 -9.74 -24.32
CA VAL A 767 -46.73 -8.63 -23.91
C VAL A 767 -48.02 -8.59 -24.76
N THR A 768 -47.96 -9.07 -26.01
CA THR A 768 -49.11 -9.22 -26.91
C THR A 768 -50.17 -10.19 -26.39
N ASP A 769 -49.79 -11.22 -25.62
CA ASP A 769 -50.74 -12.20 -25.06
C ASP A 769 -51.59 -11.59 -23.94
N PHE A 770 -51.02 -10.64 -23.20
CA PHE A 770 -51.74 -9.88 -22.17
C PHE A 770 -52.64 -8.81 -22.77
N SER A 771 -52.15 -8.06 -23.75
CA SER A 771 -52.96 -7.03 -24.43
C SER A 771 -54.10 -7.60 -25.28
N SER A 772 -53.94 -8.82 -25.82
CA SER A 772 -55.01 -9.55 -26.53
C SER A 772 -55.97 -10.31 -25.60
N GLY A 773 -55.72 -10.34 -24.29
CA GLY A 773 -56.54 -11.06 -23.31
C GLY A 773 -56.36 -12.58 -23.29
N LYS A 774 -55.37 -13.13 -24.00
CA LYS A 774 -55.03 -14.56 -23.94
C LYS A 774 -54.41 -14.96 -22.59
N GLN A 775 -53.73 -14.02 -21.95
CA GLN A 775 -53.19 -14.15 -20.60
C GLN A 775 -53.60 -12.94 -19.75
N SER A 776 -53.56 -13.10 -18.43
CA SER A 776 -53.90 -12.04 -17.48
C SER A 776 -52.86 -11.92 -16.39
N TYR A 777 -52.58 -10.69 -15.95
CA TYR A 777 -51.74 -10.45 -14.78
C TYR A 777 -52.47 -10.80 -13.48
N VAL A 778 -51.74 -11.34 -12.50
CA VAL A 778 -52.23 -11.63 -11.14
C VAL A 778 -51.56 -10.76 -10.08
N HIS A 779 -50.31 -10.34 -10.29
CA HIS A 779 -49.53 -9.50 -9.36
C HIS A 779 -49.53 -9.98 -7.90
N GLU A 780 -49.47 -11.28 -7.69
CA GLU A 780 -49.51 -11.90 -6.37
C GLU A 780 -48.12 -11.83 -5.70
N LYS A 781 -48.04 -11.22 -4.52
CA LYS A 781 -46.80 -11.22 -3.72
C LYS A 781 -46.55 -12.60 -3.15
N MET A 782 -45.32 -13.10 -3.31
CA MET A 782 -44.91 -14.41 -2.79
C MET A 782 -43.92 -14.24 -1.63
N PRO A 783 -43.81 -15.25 -0.74
CA PRO A 783 -42.78 -15.26 0.29
C PRO A 783 -41.36 -15.19 -0.29
N THR A 784 -40.47 -14.51 0.43
CA THR A 784 -39.03 -14.47 0.17
C THR A 784 -38.26 -15.26 1.22
N ASP A 785 -37.00 -15.59 0.93
CA ASP A 785 -36.13 -16.40 1.81
C ASP A 785 -35.87 -15.75 3.19
N ASN A 786 -36.17 -14.45 3.34
CA ASN A 786 -36.04 -13.68 4.60
C ASN A 786 -37.37 -13.34 5.27
N SER A 787 -38.49 -13.92 4.82
CA SER A 787 -39.78 -13.76 5.49
C SER A 787 -39.70 -14.48 6.85
N PRO A 788 -40.00 -13.83 7.99
CA PRO A 788 -40.16 -14.58 9.24
C PRO A 788 -41.26 -15.61 9.02
N SER A 789 -40.92 -16.88 9.27
CA SER A 789 -41.83 -18.03 9.21
C SER A 789 -43.03 -17.86 10.12
#